data_AF-A0A835YI81-F1
#
_entry.id   AF-A0A835YI81-F1
#
_cell.length_a   1.000
_cell.length_b   1.000
_cell.length_c   1.000
_cell.angle_alpha   90.00
_cell.angle_beta   90.00
_cell.angle_gamma   90.00
#
_symmetry.space_group_name_H-M   'P 1'
#
loop_
_entity.id
_entity.type
_entity.pdbx_description
1 polymer ?
#
loop_
_entity_poly.entity_id
_entity_poly.type
_entity_poly.pdbx_seq_one_letter_code
_entity_poly.pdbx_strand_id
1 'polypeptide(L)'
;MGQPLHRVLAIAAAIGASLASAAAVCSQTYPAGLTQLCSGVVDYPYYLPDGYTAETLGTIALTAVSSAALSLLSATCQRDIKLLVCANVYKKCVPNIDLANYATWTPVSYNGVNSVLPFERPCKSLCTATTAAGTSCKGLLEALGAGKNCAAIDPATHFPVYAEAPQACNALTAAAARTAVAGMKEAYRPGGVCEGIVETTYVPGAPKLNAALAPMAAPGVVQAMIEGVIEEKLASLPVFLSAACLTTAHKLICGIGFMPPQGQPALATILPELYMPQYPARTLCEAYNADCKGLIALAAAKGSDAAQNCTAQGADGVFKFPAARQTIVSIPMPGVGLVPLQTDPNSFENSTYATDAKSFENQHAQTDCPAGFEVPEHPDNPHNTWVPGTGCALACPAPLFTNEEYHVMQTWAIVLTAISVPLGVFMVATWTIFKKKRKQPIVIMLSAESLLVSLIFAVQYMAYPTMNDRFCQDNTLANTQNSSGYCTFQAVMLGYLAMSVACWWLCQSFDVWVRAVKQLKNVEHYIKYYAAFSMLLPSIVHLVPRLILGAFSMLLPIVVHIVPRLILGAFSMLLSIVVHIVSRLVLSAFSMLLPIVVHIVPRLILGVEGYEAGTSYCFNVSGTSKGVVFGTLYGPVAVISLIGLYFMLAVVTAIVRSVSRQGGAAKNLAMFKTPFLFVCTFLIMWCVIFALKFYAETHTETFKAAFLEWAACVFSNYKGEDNDAYIGVCGPAAPTRMPLAVAVAIIISLYGQVILIFTAYGITNKENFTLWGEYFGCIGAASAKVASSHSVASANKK
;
A
#
# COMPACT_ATOMS: atom_id res chain seq x y z
N MET A 1 -17.56 36.37 6.81
CA MET A 1 -17.99 37.72 6.37
C MET A 1 -17.93 37.75 4.85
N GLY A 2 -19.04 38.09 4.18
CA GLY A 2 -19.05 38.40 2.74
C GLY A 2 -19.95 37.51 1.88
N GLN A 3 -21.19 37.98 1.66
CA GLN A 3 -22.19 37.61 0.64
C GLN A 3 -23.12 36.41 0.92
N PRO A 4 -24.43 36.69 1.05
CA PRO A 4 -25.35 36.37 -0.04
C PRO A 4 -26.43 37.46 -0.26
N LEU A 5 -26.46 38.08 -1.44
CA LEU A 5 -27.56 38.99 -1.82
C LEU A 5 -27.86 39.01 -3.33
N HIS A 6 -27.76 37.86 -4.02
CA HIS A 6 -28.15 37.77 -5.44
C HIS A 6 -29.14 36.64 -5.78
N ARG A 7 -29.63 35.86 -4.81
CA ARG A 7 -30.60 34.77 -5.06
C ARG A 7 -32.07 35.09 -4.73
N VAL A 8 -32.37 36.24 -4.12
CA VAL A 8 -33.74 36.57 -3.70
C VAL A 8 -34.51 37.41 -4.72
N LEU A 9 -33.82 38.06 -5.68
CA LEU A 9 -34.46 38.89 -6.70
C LEU A 9 -34.73 38.18 -8.05
N ALA A 10 -34.26 36.95 -8.24
CA ALA A 10 -34.58 36.14 -9.42
C ALA A 10 -35.85 35.27 -9.26
N ILE A 11 -36.35 35.10 -8.02
CA ILE A 11 -37.54 34.28 -7.74
C ILE A 11 -38.83 35.11 -7.81
N ALA A 12 -38.76 36.43 -7.67
CA ALA A 12 -39.93 37.31 -7.74
C ALA A 12 -40.36 37.68 -9.19
N ALA A 13 -39.50 37.48 -10.19
CA ALA A 13 -39.83 37.74 -11.60
C ALA A 13 -40.35 36.49 -12.35
N ALA A 14 -40.26 35.29 -11.76
CA ALA A 14 -40.74 34.05 -12.35
C ALA A 14 -42.16 33.62 -11.90
N ILE A 15 -42.76 34.33 -10.93
CA ILE A 15 -44.06 33.98 -10.35
C ILE A 15 -45.21 34.85 -10.93
N GLY A 16 -44.90 35.84 -11.77
CA GLY A 16 -45.88 36.77 -12.34
C GLY A 16 -46.49 36.39 -13.70
N ALA A 17 -46.11 35.26 -14.30
CA ALA A 17 -46.53 34.90 -15.66
C ALA A 17 -46.85 33.40 -15.81
N SER A 18 -47.92 32.93 -15.17
CA SER A 18 -48.54 31.62 -15.49
C SER A 18 -49.95 31.47 -14.89
N LEU A 19 -50.83 32.42 -15.17
CA LEU A 19 -52.28 32.20 -15.17
C LEU A 19 -52.83 32.48 -16.58
N ALA A 20 -52.15 31.95 -17.59
CA ALA A 20 -52.85 31.59 -18.81
C ALA A 20 -53.47 30.22 -18.52
N SER A 21 -54.79 30.12 -18.58
CA SER A 21 -55.46 28.82 -18.71
C SER A 21 -54.81 28.11 -19.90
N ALA A 22 -53.93 27.15 -19.63
CA ALA A 22 -53.33 26.33 -20.66
C ALA A 22 -54.48 25.55 -21.28
N ALA A 23 -54.96 26.00 -22.44
CA ALA A 23 -55.88 25.25 -23.25
C ALA A 23 -55.26 23.87 -23.52
N ALA A 24 -56.11 22.85 -23.64
CA ALA A 24 -55.67 21.50 -23.92
C ALA A 24 -54.69 21.49 -25.10
N VAL A 25 -53.57 20.78 -24.95
CA VAL A 25 -52.55 20.66 -25.99
C VAL A 25 -52.26 19.19 -26.23
N CYS A 26 -51.98 18.85 -27.49
CA CYS A 26 -51.30 17.59 -27.83
C CYS A 26 -49.80 17.77 -27.58
N SER A 27 -49.32 17.23 -26.45
CA SER A 27 -47.90 17.31 -26.10
C SER A 27 -47.09 16.43 -27.05
N GLN A 28 -46.03 16.97 -27.66
CA GLN A 28 -45.31 16.28 -28.75
C GLN A 28 -44.29 15.24 -28.25
N THR A 29 -43.90 15.26 -26.98
CA THR A 29 -42.87 14.33 -26.47
C THR A 29 -43.09 14.00 -25.01
N TYR A 30 -43.16 12.69 -24.72
CA TYR A 30 -43.08 12.18 -23.35
C TYR A 30 -41.69 12.50 -22.79
N PRO A 31 -41.57 13.14 -21.62
CA PRO A 31 -40.26 13.44 -21.06
C PRO A 31 -39.50 12.14 -20.82
N ALA A 32 -38.27 12.04 -21.34
CA ALA A 32 -37.42 10.87 -21.27
C ALA A 32 -36.84 10.64 -19.86
N GLY A 33 -37.71 10.60 -18.84
CA GLY A 33 -37.36 10.26 -17.46
C GLY A 33 -37.48 8.77 -17.21
N LEU A 34 -36.43 8.15 -16.67
CA LEU A 34 -36.35 6.73 -16.30
C LEU A 34 -37.35 6.30 -15.20
N THR A 35 -38.11 7.22 -14.62
CA THR A 35 -38.94 6.99 -13.42
C THR A 35 -40.45 6.96 -13.69
N GLN A 36 -40.92 7.24 -14.91
CA GLN A 36 -42.36 7.24 -15.20
C GLN A 36 -42.85 5.86 -15.67
N LEU A 37 -43.94 5.38 -15.09
CA LEU A 37 -44.53 4.06 -15.36
C LEU A 37 -44.74 3.80 -16.86
N CYS A 38 -45.13 4.82 -17.63
CA CYS A 38 -45.49 4.69 -19.06
C CYS A 38 -44.34 4.97 -20.02
N SER A 39 -43.11 5.13 -19.51
CA SER A 39 -41.92 5.24 -20.34
C SER A 39 -41.72 3.99 -21.20
N GLY A 40 -41.38 4.20 -22.48
CA GLY A 40 -41.23 3.16 -23.50
C GLY A 40 -42.53 2.59 -24.08
N VAL A 41 -43.70 2.97 -23.53
CA VAL A 41 -45.02 2.58 -24.03
C VAL A 41 -45.72 3.75 -24.74
N VAL A 42 -45.56 4.95 -24.21
CA VAL A 42 -46.13 6.17 -24.79
C VAL A 42 -45.06 6.84 -25.64
N ASP A 43 -45.06 6.54 -26.93
CA ASP A 43 -44.15 7.08 -27.95
C ASP A 43 -44.85 7.99 -28.95
N TYR A 44 -46.09 8.42 -28.64
CA TYR A 44 -46.94 9.24 -29.48
C TYR A 44 -47.36 10.53 -28.78
N PRO A 45 -47.76 11.56 -29.54
CA PRO A 45 -48.38 12.76 -28.97
C PRO A 45 -49.67 12.41 -28.23
N TYR A 46 -49.79 12.87 -26.99
CA TYR A 46 -50.95 12.56 -26.14
C TYR A 46 -51.69 13.83 -25.72
N TYR A 47 -52.99 13.67 -25.47
CA TYR A 47 -53.88 14.72 -25.02
C TYR A 47 -53.61 15.05 -23.56
N LEU A 48 -53.32 16.32 -23.27
CA LEU A 48 -53.14 16.84 -21.93
C LEU A 48 -54.36 17.71 -21.56
N PRO A 49 -55.23 17.27 -20.63
CA PRO A 49 -56.39 18.05 -20.21
C PRO A 49 -55.99 19.38 -19.54
N ASP A 50 -56.87 20.38 -19.63
CA ASP A 50 -56.71 21.68 -18.97
C ASP A 50 -56.39 21.50 -17.48
N GLY A 51 -55.30 22.11 -17.02
CA GLY A 51 -54.86 22.06 -15.63
C GLY A 51 -54.06 20.81 -15.22
N TYR A 52 -53.82 19.86 -16.13
CA TYR A 52 -52.97 18.69 -15.87
C TYR A 52 -51.56 18.91 -16.40
N THR A 53 -50.56 18.34 -15.73
CA THR A 53 -49.19 18.23 -16.23
C THR A 53 -48.85 16.78 -16.57
N ALA A 54 -47.76 16.56 -17.32
CA ALA A 54 -47.26 15.22 -17.59
C ALA A 54 -46.93 14.45 -16.29
N GLU A 55 -46.49 15.17 -15.25
CA GLU A 55 -46.26 14.61 -13.91
C GLU A 55 -47.57 14.20 -13.23
N THR A 56 -48.62 15.02 -13.31
CA THR A 56 -49.96 14.67 -12.79
C THR A 56 -50.49 13.40 -13.45
N LEU A 57 -50.38 13.29 -14.79
CA LEU A 57 -50.73 12.06 -15.51
C LEU A 57 -49.86 10.88 -15.07
N GLY A 58 -48.56 11.10 -14.82
CA GLY A 58 -47.66 10.09 -14.27
C GLY A 58 -48.12 9.57 -12.90
N THR A 59 -48.52 10.45 -11.99
CA THR A 59 -49.10 10.08 -10.69
C THR A 59 -50.40 9.31 -10.84
N ILE A 60 -51.28 9.68 -11.77
CA ILE A 60 -52.54 8.97 -12.01
C ILE A 60 -52.29 7.56 -12.55
N ALA A 61 -51.38 7.43 -13.53
CA ALA A 61 -50.96 6.12 -14.04
C ALA A 61 -50.37 5.26 -12.91
N LEU A 62 -49.57 5.87 -12.04
CA LEU A 62 -48.97 5.22 -10.90
C LEU A 62 -50.01 4.71 -9.89
N THR A 63 -50.97 5.56 -9.50
CA THR A 63 -52.05 5.19 -8.56
C THR A 63 -52.93 4.09 -9.14
N ALA A 64 -53.16 4.09 -10.46
CA ALA A 64 -53.95 3.07 -11.15
C ALA A 64 -53.33 1.66 -11.10
N VAL A 65 -52.03 1.57 -10.77
CA VAL A 65 -51.24 0.33 -10.68
C VAL A 65 -50.77 0.09 -9.22
N SER A 66 -51.32 0.78 -8.22
CA SER A 66 -50.83 0.63 -6.84
C SER A 66 -51.44 -0.55 -6.07
N SER A 67 -51.16 -1.79 -6.50
CA SER A 67 -51.54 -3.00 -5.72
C SER A 67 -50.32 -3.87 -5.39
N ALA A 68 -50.24 -4.32 -4.13
CA ALA A 68 -49.23 -5.27 -3.67
C ALA A 68 -49.28 -6.61 -4.42
N ALA A 69 -50.37 -6.89 -5.13
CA ALA A 69 -50.57 -8.11 -5.88
C ALA A 69 -49.87 -8.12 -7.25
N LEU A 70 -49.40 -6.98 -7.78
CA LEU A 70 -48.76 -6.92 -9.10
C LEU A 70 -47.51 -7.77 -9.21
N SER A 71 -46.72 -7.86 -8.13
CA SER A 71 -45.53 -8.69 -8.07
C SER A 71 -45.82 -10.19 -8.16
N LEU A 72 -47.08 -10.61 -8.04
CA LEU A 72 -47.51 -12.00 -8.19
C LEU A 72 -48.02 -12.31 -9.61
N LEU A 73 -48.20 -11.29 -10.45
CA LEU A 73 -48.70 -11.45 -11.81
C LEU A 73 -47.57 -11.85 -12.76
N SER A 74 -47.90 -12.61 -13.81
CA SER A 74 -46.94 -12.93 -14.87
C SER A 74 -46.46 -11.66 -15.58
N ALA A 75 -45.27 -11.68 -16.17
CA ALA A 75 -44.75 -10.54 -16.94
C ALA A 75 -45.71 -10.15 -18.07
N THR A 76 -46.37 -11.15 -18.69
CA THR A 76 -47.38 -10.90 -19.73
C THR A 76 -48.60 -10.13 -19.18
N CYS A 77 -49.10 -10.50 -17.99
CA CYS A 77 -50.21 -9.79 -17.35
C CYS A 77 -49.80 -8.38 -16.90
N GLN A 78 -48.63 -8.22 -16.28
CA GLN A 78 -48.05 -6.92 -15.92
C GLN A 78 -47.93 -6.00 -17.14
N ARG A 79 -47.43 -6.53 -18.26
CA ARG A 79 -47.34 -5.81 -19.52
C ARG A 79 -48.71 -5.30 -19.95
N ASP A 80 -49.70 -6.18 -20.02
CA ASP A 80 -51.02 -5.81 -20.54
C ASP A 80 -51.75 -4.83 -19.60
N ILE A 81 -51.53 -4.92 -18.28
CA ILE A 81 -51.96 -3.90 -17.31
C ILE A 81 -51.26 -2.56 -17.58
N LYS A 82 -49.94 -2.57 -17.80
CA LYS A 82 -49.16 -1.36 -18.12
C LYS A 82 -49.71 -0.70 -19.38
N LEU A 83 -49.89 -1.47 -20.45
CA LEU A 83 -50.47 -1.00 -21.71
C LEU A 83 -51.87 -0.41 -21.48
N LEU A 84 -52.72 -1.13 -20.74
CA LEU A 84 -54.08 -0.67 -20.43
C LEU A 84 -54.08 0.65 -19.65
N VAL A 85 -53.26 0.76 -18.60
CA VAL A 85 -53.17 1.96 -17.76
C VAL A 85 -52.60 3.12 -18.57
N CYS A 86 -51.52 2.89 -19.31
CA CYS A 86 -50.88 3.94 -20.10
C CYS A 86 -51.77 4.42 -21.22
N ALA A 87 -52.48 3.54 -21.94
CA ALA A 87 -53.49 3.95 -22.91
C ALA A 87 -54.66 4.69 -22.24
N ASN A 88 -55.05 4.29 -21.02
CA ASN A 88 -56.12 4.94 -20.28
C ASN A 88 -55.77 6.35 -19.83
N VAL A 89 -54.52 6.58 -19.43
CA VAL A 89 -54.07 7.86 -18.87
C VAL A 89 -53.52 8.79 -19.95
N TYR A 90 -52.68 8.28 -20.84
CA TYR A 90 -52.08 9.04 -21.95
C TYR A 90 -52.86 8.76 -23.24
N LYS A 91 -53.96 9.48 -23.42
CA LYS A 91 -54.82 9.32 -24.61
C LYS A 91 -54.10 9.82 -25.86
N LYS A 92 -53.94 8.97 -26.87
CA LYS A 92 -53.24 9.31 -28.12
C LYS A 92 -54.02 10.37 -28.90
N CYS A 93 -53.38 11.46 -29.30
CA CYS A 93 -54.02 12.46 -30.13
C CYS A 93 -54.34 11.94 -31.53
N VAL A 94 -55.47 12.38 -32.08
CA VAL A 94 -55.79 12.13 -33.49
C VAL A 94 -54.77 12.89 -34.35
N PRO A 95 -54.19 12.28 -35.41
CA PRO A 95 -53.25 12.97 -36.28
C PRO A 95 -53.85 14.26 -36.88
N ASN A 96 -53.06 15.33 -36.94
CA ASN A 96 -53.44 16.64 -37.50
C ASN A 96 -54.64 17.32 -36.79
N ILE A 97 -54.88 16.99 -35.53
CA ILE A 97 -55.96 17.62 -34.79
C ILE A 97 -55.66 19.09 -34.45
N ASP A 98 -56.64 19.95 -34.69
CA ASP A 98 -56.67 21.31 -34.18
C ASP A 98 -57.65 21.36 -33.00
N LEU A 99 -57.10 21.47 -31.78
CA LEU A 99 -57.89 21.49 -30.55
C LEU A 99 -58.80 22.72 -30.44
N ALA A 100 -58.57 23.77 -31.23
CA ALA A 100 -59.46 24.91 -31.37
C ALA A 100 -60.60 24.69 -32.38
N ASN A 101 -60.53 23.65 -33.22
CA ASN A 101 -61.48 23.39 -34.29
C ASN A 101 -62.12 21.99 -34.18
N TYR A 102 -63.33 21.93 -33.60
CA TYR A 102 -64.13 20.70 -33.45
C TYR A 102 -64.39 19.92 -34.75
N ALA A 103 -64.30 20.55 -35.93
CA ALA A 103 -64.44 19.85 -37.20
C ALA A 103 -63.26 18.91 -37.50
N THR A 104 -62.13 19.08 -36.81
CA THR A 104 -60.95 18.21 -36.95
C THR A 104 -60.96 17.03 -35.98
N TRP A 105 -61.95 16.96 -35.09
CA TRP A 105 -62.07 15.91 -34.08
C TRP A 105 -62.74 14.67 -34.67
N THR A 106 -62.36 13.49 -34.18
CA THR A 106 -62.88 12.22 -34.74
C THR A 106 -64.32 12.01 -34.31
N PRO A 107 -65.29 11.85 -35.24
CA PRO A 107 -66.66 11.54 -34.90
C PRO A 107 -66.76 10.12 -34.33
N VAL A 108 -67.47 10.00 -33.22
CA VAL A 108 -67.76 8.75 -32.53
C VAL A 108 -69.27 8.61 -32.42
N SER A 109 -69.83 7.53 -32.96
CA SER A 109 -71.25 7.20 -32.83
C SER A 109 -71.43 5.98 -31.93
N TYR A 110 -72.29 6.10 -30.92
CA TYR A 110 -72.66 4.99 -30.04
C TYR A 110 -74.14 5.08 -29.68
N ASN A 111 -74.90 4.01 -29.92
CA ASN A 111 -76.35 3.95 -29.68
C ASN A 111 -77.14 5.15 -30.23
N GLY A 112 -76.73 5.67 -31.40
CA GLY A 112 -77.38 6.81 -32.06
C GLY A 112 -76.95 8.20 -31.53
N VAL A 113 -76.09 8.27 -30.52
CA VAL A 113 -75.48 9.52 -30.04
C VAL A 113 -74.16 9.74 -30.78
N ASN A 114 -74.06 10.86 -31.51
CA ASN A 114 -72.83 11.28 -32.19
C ASN A 114 -72.11 12.31 -31.30
N SER A 115 -70.86 12.06 -30.99
CA SER A 115 -69.95 13.02 -30.36
C SER A 115 -68.65 13.08 -31.15
N VAL A 116 -67.77 14.00 -30.80
CA VAL A 116 -66.44 14.11 -31.37
C VAL A 116 -65.42 14.06 -30.24
N LEU A 117 -64.34 13.31 -30.43
CA LEU A 117 -63.25 13.20 -29.45
C LEU A 117 -61.93 13.69 -30.05
N PRO A 118 -61.11 14.41 -29.27
CA PRO A 118 -59.82 14.89 -29.75
C PRO A 118 -58.70 13.83 -29.66
N PHE A 119 -59.02 12.64 -29.17
CA PHE A 119 -58.08 11.56 -28.94
C PHE A 119 -58.66 10.20 -29.31
N GLU A 120 -57.79 9.23 -29.56
CA GLU A 120 -58.12 7.83 -29.74
C GLU A 120 -58.41 7.17 -28.37
N ARG A 121 -59.49 6.38 -28.30
CA ARG A 121 -59.82 5.59 -27.11
C ARG A 121 -58.93 4.35 -27.02
N PRO A 122 -58.64 3.79 -25.83
CA PRO A 122 -57.92 2.53 -25.73
C PRO A 122 -58.69 1.39 -26.41
N CYS A 123 -57.97 0.46 -27.03
CA CYS A 123 -58.63 -0.69 -27.64
C CYS A 123 -59.26 -1.60 -26.58
N LYS A 124 -60.46 -2.12 -26.86
CA LYS A 124 -61.15 -3.11 -26.01
C LYS A 124 -60.30 -4.36 -25.80
N SER A 125 -59.48 -4.74 -26.78
CA SER A 125 -58.53 -5.85 -26.70
C SER A 125 -57.54 -5.71 -25.53
N LEU A 126 -57.03 -4.50 -25.24
CA LEU A 126 -56.13 -4.24 -24.11
C LEU A 126 -56.85 -4.46 -22.77
N CYS A 127 -58.11 -4.04 -22.67
CA CYS A 127 -58.90 -4.28 -21.47
C CYS A 127 -59.22 -5.77 -21.31
N THR A 128 -59.74 -6.43 -22.36
CA THR A 128 -60.12 -7.85 -22.29
C THR A 128 -58.93 -8.74 -21.97
N ALA A 129 -57.73 -8.40 -22.43
CA ALA A 129 -56.50 -9.13 -22.09
C ALA A 129 -56.29 -9.23 -20.56
N THR A 130 -56.63 -8.16 -19.83
CA THR A 130 -56.50 -8.09 -18.36
C THR A 130 -57.66 -8.74 -17.58
N THR A 131 -58.70 -9.23 -18.25
CA THR A 131 -59.88 -9.82 -17.57
C THR A 131 -59.77 -11.34 -17.39
N ALA A 132 -60.75 -11.93 -16.71
CA ALA A 132 -60.92 -13.37 -16.52
C ALA A 132 -61.09 -14.13 -17.84
N ALA A 133 -61.70 -13.48 -18.83
CA ALA A 133 -61.83 -14.00 -20.19
C ALA A 133 -60.56 -13.76 -21.05
N GLY A 134 -59.58 -13.02 -20.51
CA GLY A 134 -58.35 -12.64 -21.18
C GLY A 134 -57.30 -13.74 -21.20
N THR A 135 -56.32 -13.58 -22.09
CA THR A 135 -55.23 -14.55 -22.28
C THR A 135 -54.08 -14.36 -21.30
N SER A 136 -53.88 -13.16 -20.74
CA SER A 136 -52.69 -12.82 -19.95
C SER A 136 -52.89 -12.87 -18.44
N CYS A 137 -54.00 -12.36 -17.90
CA CYS A 137 -54.23 -12.31 -16.44
C CYS A 137 -55.12 -13.44 -15.88
N LYS A 138 -55.79 -14.23 -16.74
CA LYS A 138 -56.56 -15.47 -16.42
C LYS A 138 -57.39 -15.42 -15.12
N GLY A 139 -58.06 -14.31 -14.82
CA GLY A 139 -59.00 -14.22 -13.70
C GLY A 139 -58.39 -13.86 -12.35
N LEU A 140 -57.06 -13.73 -12.29
CA LEU A 140 -56.35 -13.41 -11.05
C LEU A 140 -56.68 -11.99 -10.56
N LEU A 141 -56.87 -11.04 -11.48
CA LEU A 141 -57.28 -9.67 -11.12
C LEU A 141 -58.73 -9.61 -10.60
N GLU A 142 -59.66 -10.36 -11.17
CA GLU A 142 -61.03 -10.47 -10.65
C GLU A 142 -61.06 -11.12 -9.27
N ALA A 143 -60.26 -12.18 -9.05
CA ALA A 143 -60.13 -12.82 -7.75
C ALA A 143 -59.59 -11.86 -6.66
N LEU A 144 -58.83 -10.84 -7.07
CA LEU A 144 -58.30 -9.79 -6.19
C LEU A 144 -59.19 -8.53 -6.13
N GLY A 145 -60.36 -8.55 -6.77
CA GLY A 145 -61.29 -7.40 -6.80
C GLY A 145 -60.84 -6.23 -7.68
N ALA A 146 -59.81 -6.41 -8.50
CA ALA A 146 -59.22 -5.38 -9.36
C ALA A 146 -59.66 -5.47 -10.84
N GLY A 147 -60.61 -6.36 -11.15
CA GLY A 147 -61.12 -6.55 -12.51
C GLY A 147 -61.68 -5.26 -13.11
N LYS A 148 -61.34 -4.97 -14.36
CA LYS A 148 -61.86 -3.82 -15.11
C LYS A 148 -63.10 -4.23 -15.91
N ASN A 149 -64.17 -3.45 -15.82
CA ASN A 149 -65.32 -3.64 -16.68
C ASN A 149 -65.00 -3.08 -18.08
N CYS A 150 -64.69 -3.97 -19.03
CA CYS A 150 -64.39 -3.58 -20.42
C CYS A 150 -65.62 -3.12 -21.22
N ALA A 151 -66.82 -3.23 -20.65
CA ALA A 151 -68.05 -2.65 -21.17
C ALA A 151 -68.44 -1.35 -20.42
N ALA A 152 -67.56 -0.79 -19.59
CA ALA A 152 -67.83 0.46 -18.90
C ALA A 152 -68.14 1.58 -19.90
N ILE A 153 -69.21 2.29 -19.60
CA ILE A 153 -69.61 3.53 -20.28
C ILE A 153 -69.09 4.67 -19.40
N ASP A 154 -68.38 5.61 -20.01
CA ASP A 154 -67.96 6.83 -19.32
C ASP A 154 -69.22 7.65 -18.97
N PRO A 155 -69.51 7.88 -17.67
CA PRO A 155 -70.73 8.56 -17.26
C PRO A 155 -70.78 10.01 -17.74
N ALA A 156 -69.64 10.66 -18.02
CA ALA A 156 -69.62 12.03 -18.51
C ALA A 156 -70.01 12.11 -20.00
N THR A 157 -69.52 11.17 -20.80
CA THR A 157 -69.67 11.23 -22.26
C THR A 157 -70.76 10.30 -22.80
N HIS A 158 -71.23 9.34 -22.00
CA HIS A 158 -72.13 8.25 -22.40
C HIS A 158 -71.57 7.34 -23.51
N PHE A 159 -70.26 7.40 -23.78
CA PHE A 159 -69.57 6.51 -24.72
C PHE A 159 -68.87 5.35 -24.00
N PRO A 160 -68.69 4.20 -24.67
CA PRO A 160 -67.82 3.15 -24.17
C PRO A 160 -66.41 3.70 -23.93
N VAL A 161 -65.84 3.38 -22.77
CA VAL A 161 -64.45 3.76 -22.43
C VAL A 161 -63.46 3.16 -23.42
N TYR A 162 -63.77 1.98 -23.96
CA TYR A 162 -62.93 1.22 -24.87
C TYR A 162 -63.54 1.13 -26.27
N ALA A 163 -62.72 1.27 -27.31
CA ALA A 163 -63.14 1.16 -28.71
C ALA A 163 -62.88 -0.24 -29.28
N GLU A 164 -63.81 -0.76 -30.08
CA GLU A 164 -63.73 -2.11 -30.68
C GLU A 164 -63.03 -2.11 -32.04
N ALA A 165 -63.16 -1.04 -32.82
CA ALA A 165 -62.58 -0.94 -34.15
C ALA A 165 -61.07 -0.67 -34.08
N PRO A 166 -60.19 -1.52 -34.66
CA PRO A 166 -58.74 -1.35 -34.60
C PRO A 166 -58.23 -0.01 -35.14
N GLN A 167 -58.95 0.60 -36.09
CA GLN A 167 -58.60 1.89 -36.68
C GLN A 167 -59.03 3.10 -35.83
N ALA A 168 -59.90 2.89 -34.84
CA ALA A 168 -60.45 3.96 -33.99
C ALA A 168 -59.93 3.88 -32.55
N CYS A 169 -58.87 3.11 -32.32
CA CYS A 169 -58.37 2.83 -30.98
C CYS A 169 -56.85 2.80 -30.90
N ASN A 170 -56.33 3.22 -29.75
CA ASN A 170 -54.91 3.14 -29.42
C ASN A 170 -54.57 1.74 -28.92
N ALA A 171 -54.00 0.92 -29.81
CA ALA A 171 -53.61 -0.44 -29.52
C ALA A 171 -52.20 -0.56 -28.90
N LEU A 172 -51.44 0.54 -28.83
CA LEU A 172 -50.03 0.54 -28.38
C LEU A 172 -49.18 -0.50 -29.12
N THR A 173 -49.32 -0.62 -30.44
CA THR A 173 -48.69 -1.67 -31.25
C THR A 173 -47.21 -1.46 -31.55
N ALA A 174 -46.60 -0.38 -31.06
CA ALA A 174 -45.19 -0.09 -31.25
C ALA A 174 -44.33 -1.28 -30.80
N ALA A 175 -43.25 -1.56 -31.53
CA ALA A 175 -42.34 -2.67 -31.18
C ALA A 175 -41.79 -2.53 -29.75
N ALA A 176 -41.57 -1.30 -29.30
CA ALA A 176 -41.13 -0.96 -27.93
C ALA A 176 -42.15 -1.35 -26.84
N ALA A 177 -43.45 -1.32 -27.15
CA ALA A 177 -44.50 -1.71 -26.23
C ALA A 177 -44.53 -3.24 -25.96
N ARG A 178 -43.86 -4.04 -26.80
CA ARG A 178 -43.77 -5.51 -26.62
C ARG A 178 -42.79 -5.92 -25.52
N THR A 179 -41.80 -5.09 -25.22
CA THR A 179 -40.81 -5.25 -24.14
C THR A 179 -41.01 -4.20 -23.05
N ALA A 180 -42.26 -3.85 -22.74
CA ALA A 180 -42.59 -2.73 -21.88
C ALA A 180 -42.33 -2.96 -20.38
N VAL A 181 -42.22 -4.21 -19.94
CA VAL A 181 -42.07 -4.58 -18.53
C VAL A 181 -40.88 -5.51 -18.35
N ALA A 182 -40.18 -5.32 -17.25
CA ALA A 182 -39.06 -6.15 -16.85
C ALA A 182 -39.58 -7.54 -16.50
N GLY A 183 -38.85 -8.57 -16.94
CA GLY A 183 -39.11 -9.91 -16.45
C GLY A 183 -38.72 -10.02 -14.97
N MET A 184 -39.34 -10.94 -14.22
CA MET A 184 -38.81 -11.30 -12.88
C MET A 184 -37.37 -11.86 -12.95
N LYS A 185 -36.98 -12.33 -14.14
CA LYS A 185 -35.64 -12.76 -14.52
C LYS A 185 -35.20 -11.95 -15.73
N GLU A 186 -34.07 -11.26 -15.61
CA GLU A 186 -33.40 -10.58 -16.73
C GLU A 186 -31.97 -11.09 -16.89
N ALA A 187 -31.45 -11.04 -18.12
CA ALA A 187 -30.03 -11.22 -18.34
C ALA A 187 -29.31 -9.96 -17.86
N TYR A 188 -28.18 -10.13 -17.18
CA TYR A 188 -27.36 -9.00 -16.77
C TYR A 188 -26.79 -8.31 -18.01
N ARG A 189 -26.95 -7.00 -18.11
CA ARG A 189 -26.45 -6.22 -19.25
C ARG A 189 -24.91 -6.23 -19.32
N PRO A 190 -24.31 -6.53 -20.49
CA PRO A 190 -22.86 -6.37 -20.70
C PRO A 190 -22.42 -4.91 -20.48
N GLY A 191 -21.22 -4.74 -19.93
CA GLY A 191 -20.61 -3.45 -19.57
C GLY A 191 -21.02 -2.89 -18.21
N GLY A 192 -21.86 -3.61 -17.44
CA GLY A 192 -22.24 -3.23 -16.09
C GLY A 192 -21.15 -3.57 -15.05
N VAL A 193 -21.19 -2.92 -13.88
CA VAL A 193 -20.12 -3.08 -12.87
C VAL A 193 -20.06 -4.47 -12.25
N CYS A 194 -21.18 -5.18 -12.20
CA CYS A 194 -21.24 -6.57 -11.76
C CYS A 194 -21.18 -7.58 -12.92
N GLU A 195 -20.77 -7.15 -14.12
CA GLU A 195 -20.64 -8.04 -15.27
C GLU A 195 -19.74 -9.22 -14.90
N GLY A 196 -20.28 -10.42 -15.11
CA GLY A 196 -19.57 -11.66 -14.87
C GLY A 196 -19.57 -12.19 -13.44
N ILE A 197 -19.83 -11.34 -12.45
CA ILE A 197 -20.26 -11.82 -11.14
C ILE A 197 -21.74 -12.25 -11.22
N VAL A 198 -22.53 -11.50 -11.98
CA VAL A 198 -23.97 -11.69 -12.14
C VAL A 198 -24.27 -11.96 -13.61
N GLU A 199 -24.84 -13.12 -13.90
CA GLU A 199 -25.30 -13.47 -15.26
C GLU A 199 -26.77 -13.15 -15.48
N THR A 200 -27.57 -13.35 -14.42
CA THR A 200 -29.00 -13.08 -14.44
C THR A 200 -29.42 -12.41 -13.15
N THR A 201 -30.33 -11.46 -13.26
CA THR A 201 -30.84 -10.68 -12.14
C THR A 201 -32.27 -11.09 -11.87
N TYR A 202 -32.58 -11.30 -10.59
CA TYR A 202 -33.94 -11.24 -10.11
C TYR A 202 -34.32 -9.76 -10.05
N VAL A 203 -35.45 -9.40 -10.66
CA VAL A 203 -36.02 -8.06 -10.57
C VAL A 203 -37.09 -8.11 -9.45
N PRO A 204 -36.72 -7.80 -8.18
CA PRO A 204 -37.71 -7.76 -7.13
C PRO A 204 -38.70 -6.63 -7.39
N GLY A 205 -39.84 -6.67 -6.71
CA GLY A 205 -40.55 -5.44 -6.38
C GLY A 205 -39.65 -4.54 -5.55
N ALA A 206 -38.92 -3.61 -6.18
CA ALA A 206 -37.81 -2.93 -5.55
C ALA A 206 -38.25 -2.09 -4.34
N PRO A 207 -37.46 -2.02 -3.26
CA PRO A 207 -37.79 -1.18 -2.11
C PRO A 207 -37.48 0.32 -2.34
N LYS A 208 -36.68 0.68 -3.36
CA LYS A 208 -36.37 2.08 -3.72
C LYS A 208 -37.28 2.65 -4.84
N LEU A 209 -37.85 1.79 -5.67
CA LEU A 209 -38.92 2.10 -6.63
C LEU A 209 -40.16 1.38 -6.11
N ASN A 210 -41.10 2.05 -5.44
CA ASN A 210 -42.36 1.48 -4.89
C ASN A 210 -42.61 0.05 -5.39
N ALA A 211 -42.52 -0.96 -4.50
CA ALA A 211 -42.39 -2.37 -4.84
C ALA A 211 -43.36 -2.93 -5.92
N ALA A 212 -44.47 -2.25 -6.18
CA ALA A 212 -45.37 -2.54 -7.29
C ALA A 212 -44.85 -2.15 -8.70
N LEU A 213 -43.77 -1.35 -8.83
CA LEU A 213 -43.36 -0.69 -10.08
C LEU A 213 -42.12 -1.25 -10.73
N ALA A 214 -41.20 -1.83 -9.96
CA ALA A 214 -39.98 -2.39 -10.52
C ALA A 214 -40.25 -3.47 -11.59
N PRO A 215 -41.23 -4.38 -11.41
CA PRO A 215 -41.61 -5.31 -12.48
C PRO A 215 -42.21 -4.60 -13.70
N MET A 216 -42.79 -3.41 -13.51
CA MET A 216 -43.42 -2.62 -14.55
C MET A 216 -42.44 -1.66 -15.28
N ALA A 217 -41.17 -1.60 -14.85
CA ALA A 217 -40.14 -0.80 -15.49
C ALA A 217 -39.72 -1.42 -16.83
N ALA A 218 -39.13 -0.66 -17.75
CA ALA A 218 -38.56 -1.26 -18.95
C ALA A 218 -37.35 -2.16 -18.59
N PRO A 219 -37.05 -3.20 -19.39
CA PRO A 219 -35.90 -4.07 -19.14
C PRO A 219 -34.60 -3.31 -18.93
N GLY A 220 -33.82 -3.71 -17.93
CA GLY A 220 -32.54 -3.07 -17.58
C GLY A 220 -32.64 -1.74 -16.81
N VAL A 221 -33.82 -1.14 -16.63
CA VAL A 221 -33.97 0.09 -15.83
C VAL A 221 -33.70 -0.18 -14.35
N VAL A 222 -34.25 -1.28 -13.82
CA VAL A 222 -34.00 -1.67 -12.42
C VAL A 222 -32.52 -2.01 -12.22
N GLN A 223 -31.90 -2.66 -13.21
CA GLN A 223 -30.47 -2.92 -13.20
C GLN A 223 -29.66 -1.63 -13.10
N ALA A 224 -29.90 -0.64 -13.97
CA ALA A 224 -29.17 0.63 -13.97
C ALA A 224 -29.30 1.38 -12.63
N MET A 225 -30.45 1.32 -11.97
CA MET A 225 -30.64 1.95 -10.65
C MET A 225 -29.86 1.24 -9.54
N ILE A 226 -29.82 -0.09 -9.57
CA ILE A 226 -29.04 -0.88 -8.61
C ILE A 226 -27.54 -0.70 -8.86
N GLU A 227 -27.12 -0.68 -10.13
CA GLU A 227 -25.75 -0.39 -10.56
C GLU A 227 -25.27 0.95 -10.02
N GLY A 228 -26.04 2.04 -10.13
CA GLY A 228 -25.61 3.34 -9.58
C GLY A 228 -25.36 3.30 -8.06
N VAL A 229 -26.13 2.52 -7.30
CA VAL A 229 -25.91 2.33 -5.85
C VAL A 229 -24.69 1.45 -5.58
N ILE A 230 -24.47 0.43 -6.42
CA ILE A 230 -23.32 -0.47 -6.30
C ILE A 230 -22.03 0.28 -6.68
N GLU A 231 -22.04 1.05 -7.76
CA GLU A 231 -20.96 1.94 -8.19
C GLU A 231 -20.53 2.88 -7.07
N GLU A 232 -21.48 3.58 -6.45
CA GLU A 232 -21.21 4.46 -5.32
C GLU A 232 -20.55 3.71 -4.15
N LYS A 233 -21.05 2.50 -3.83
CA LYS A 233 -20.47 1.66 -2.77
C LYS A 233 -19.09 1.14 -3.12
N LEU A 234 -18.86 0.70 -4.35
CA LEU A 234 -17.57 0.20 -4.80
C LEU A 234 -16.54 1.33 -4.87
N ALA A 235 -16.94 2.51 -5.37
CA ALA A 235 -16.11 3.72 -5.36
C ALA A 235 -15.77 4.18 -3.93
N SER A 236 -16.58 3.83 -2.92
CA SER A 236 -16.28 4.11 -1.52
C SER A 236 -15.31 3.11 -0.87
N LEU A 237 -15.00 1.99 -1.54
CA LEU A 237 -14.01 1.04 -1.04
C LEU A 237 -12.61 1.65 -1.16
N PRO A 238 -11.77 1.56 -0.12
CA PRO A 238 -10.40 2.02 -0.23
C PRO A 238 -9.60 1.24 -1.29
N VAL A 239 -8.95 1.95 -2.21
CA VAL A 239 -8.18 1.36 -3.32
C VAL A 239 -6.94 0.57 -2.88
N PHE A 240 -6.47 0.79 -1.65
CA PHE A 240 -5.30 0.10 -1.08
C PHE A 240 -5.64 -1.26 -0.45
N LEU A 241 -6.89 -1.72 -0.52
CA LEU A 241 -7.27 -3.03 -0.03
C LEU A 241 -6.58 -4.14 -0.86
N SER A 242 -6.38 -5.30 -0.23
CA SER A 242 -5.82 -6.45 -0.95
C SER A 242 -6.74 -6.86 -2.09
N ALA A 243 -6.18 -7.37 -3.19
CA ALA A 243 -6.96 -7.86 -4.33
C ALA A 243 -8.00 -8.92 -3.91
N ALA A 244 -7.66 -9.78 -2.96
CA ALA A 244 -8.58 -10.75 -2.35
C ALA A 244 -9.77 -10.07 -1.65
N CYS A 245 -9.51 -9.02 -0.86
CA CYS A 245 -10.57 -8.25 -0.19
C CYS A 245 -11.42 -7.48 -1.21
N LEU A 246 -10.81 -6.77 -2.17
CA LEU A 246 -11.56 -6.05 -3.21
C LEU A 246 -12.46 -7.00 -4.00
N THR A 247 -11.94 -8.17 -4.38
CA THR A 247 -12.70 -9.18 -5.12
C THR A 247 -13.87 -9.74 -4.30
N THR A 248 -13.64 -10.11 -3.04
CA THR A 248 -14.73 -10.63 -2.18
C THR A 248 -15.74 -9.57 -1.81
N ALA A 249 -15.31 -8.32 -1.55
CA ALA A 249 -16.19 -7.18 -1.34
C ALA A 249 -17.05 -6.91 -2.57
N HIS A 250 -16.46 -6.94 -3.77
CA HIS A 250 -17.18 -6.75 -5.02
C HIS A 250 -18.23 -7.86 -5.22
N LYS A 251 -17.83 -9.14 -5.08
CA LYS A 251 -18.77 -10.29 -5.13
C LYS A 251 -19.91 -10.15 -4.13
N LEU A 252 -19.61 -9.71 -2.91
CA LEU A 252 -20.61 -9.53 -1.86
C LEU A 252 -21.57 -8.37 -2.17
N ILE A 253 -21.05 -7.20 -2.56
CA ILE A 253 -21.85 -6.02 -2.89
C ILE A 253 -22.76 -6.31 -4.09
N CYS A 254 -22.20 -6.90 -5.16
CA CYS A 254 -22.96 -7.32 -6.32
C CYS A 254 -23.97 -8.40 -5.98
N GLY A 255 -23.61 -9.40 -5.17
CA GLY A 255 -24.54 -10.45 -4.80
C GLY A 255 -25.69 -10.00 -3.91
N ILE A 256 -25.46 -9.00 -3.06
CA ILE A 256 -26.52 -8.37 -2.26
C ILE A 256 -27.42 -7.49 -3.14
N GLY A 257 -26.84 -6.76 -4.10
CA GLY A 257 -27.59 -5.88 -4.99
C GLY A 257 -28.37 -6.64 -6.08
N PHE A 258 -27.79 -7.71 -6.61
CA PHE A 258 -28.31 -8.53 -7.69
C PHE A 258 -28.41 -10.00 -7.28
N MET A 259 -29.55 -10.34 -6.68
CA MET A 259 -29.88 -11.73 -6.34
C MET A 259 -30.24 -12.49 -7.61
N PRO A 260 -29.70 -13.70 -7.88
CA PRO A 260 -30.14 -14.48 -9.02
C PRO A 260 -31.56 -15.04 -8.85
N PRO A 261 -32.30 -15.26 -9.93
CA PRO A 261 -33.63 -15.84 -9.88
C PRO A 261 -33.60 -17.38 -9.83
N GLN A 262 -34.27 -17.99 -8.84
CA GLN A 262 -34.52 -19.42 -8.74
C GLN A 262 -35.98 -19.75 -9.05
N GLY A 263 -36.19 -20.53 -10.11
CA GLY A 263 -37.51 -21.06 -10.44
C GLY A 263 -38.01 -22.02 -9.36
N GLN A 264 -39.33 -22.08 -9.17
CA GLN A 264 -39.98 -22.95 -8.19
C GLN A 264 -40.61 -24.17 -8.90
N PRO A 265 -39.94 -25.34 -8.97
CA PRO A 265 -40.44 -26.49 -9.74
C PRO A 265 -41.80 -26.97 -9.25
N ALA A 266 -42.05 -26.85 -7.93
CA ALA A 266 -43.31 -27.23 -7.29
C ALA A 266 -44.52 -26.45 -7.81
N LEU A 267 -44.30 -25.25 -8.36
CA LEU A 267 -45.36 -24.39 -8.91
C LEU A 267 -45.26 -24.21 -10.42
N ALA A 268 -44.28 -24.81 -11.10
CA ALA A 268 -44.02 -24.56 -12.52
C ALA A 268 -45.23 -24.88 -13.44
N THR A 269 -46.10 -25.82 -13.04
CA THR A 269 -47.32 -26.16 -13.78
C THR A 269 -48.43 -25.12 -13.64
N ILE A 270 -48.46 -24.37 -12.55
CA ILE A 270 -49.48 -23.37 -12.23
C ILE A 270 -48.97 -21.96 -12.57
N LEU A 271 -47.71 -21.68 -12.23
CA LEU A 271 -47.00 -20.41 -12.37
C LEU A 271 -45.60 -20.67 -12.96
N PRO A 272 -45.49 -20.92 -14.28
CA PRO A 272 -44.22 -21.26 -14.94
C PRO A 272 -43.15 -20.17 -14.86
N GLU A 273 -43.53 -18.92 -14.56
CA GLU A 273 -42.64 -17.76 -14.46
C GLU A 273 -42.42 -17.29 -13.02
N LEU A 274 -42.75 -18.10 -12.01
CA LEU A 274 -42.49 -17.72 -10.62
C LEU A 274 -41.03 -17.97 -10.26
N TYR A 275 -40.30 -16.87 -10.09
CA TYR A 275 -38.92 -16.85 -9.61
C TYR A 275 -38.85 -16.27 -8.20
N MET A 276 -37.92 -16.81 -7.40
CA MET A 276 -37.58 -16.31 -6.08
C MET A 276 -36.11 -15.85 -6.05
N PRO A 277 -35.76 -14.84 -5.25
CA PRO A 277 -34.38 -14.39 -5.14
C PRO A 277 -33.53 -15.44 -4.42
N GLN A 278 -32.36 -15.78 -4.98
CA GLN A 278 -31.32 -16.52 -4.28
C GLN A 278 -30.44 -15.55 -3.50
N TYR A 279 -30.33 -15.77 -2.20
CA TYR A 279 -29.49 -14.94 -1.32
C TYR A 279 -28.04 -15.41 -1.37
N PRO A 280 -27.05 -14.49 -1.23
CA PRO A 280 -25.63 -14.85 -1.21
C PRO A 280 -25.33 -15.91 -0.15
N ALA A 281 -24.55 -16.93 -0.49
CA ALA A 281 -24.20 -17.97 0.47
C ALA A 281 -23.44 -17.44 1.68
N ARG A 282 -23.62 -18.10 2.83
CA ARG A 282 -22.88 -17.81 4.06
C ARG A 282 -21.36 -17.84 3.87
N THR A 283 -20.86 -18.75 3.05
CA THR A 283 -19.43 -18.87 2.74
C THR A 283 -18.86 -17.61 2.10
N LEU A 284 -19.62 -16.90 1.26
CA LEU A 284 -19.18 -15.64 0.65
C LEU A 284 -19.06 -14.52 1.70
N CYS A 285 -20.02 -14.45 2.64
CA CYS A 285 -19.95 -13.49 3.75
C CYS A 285 -18.77 -13.79 4.69
N GLU A 286 -18.54 -15.08 4.99
CA GLU A 286 -17.39 -15.50 5.81
C GLU A 286 -16.06 -15.24 5.10
N ALA A 287 -15.98 -15.45 3.77
CA ALA A 287 -14.83 -15.09 2.96
C ALA A 287 -14.57 -13.58 2.97
N TYR A 288 -15.60 -12.75 2.81
CA TYR A 288 -15.45 -11.29 2.96
C TYR A 288 -14.91 -10.92 4.35
N ASN A 289 -15.51 -11.45 5.43
CA ASN A 289 -15.02 -11.17 6.78
C ASN A 289 -13.59 -11.70 7.01
N ALA A 290 -13.17 -12.74 6.29
CA ALA A 290 -11.84 -13.33 6.39
C ALA A 290 -10.79 -12.53 5.60
N ASP A 291 -11.10 -12.14 4.37
CA ASP A 291 -10.19 -11.48 3.44
C ASP A 291 -10.12 -9.96 3.70
N CYS A 292 -11.23 -9.37 4.17
CA CYS A 292 -11.33 -7.94 4.50
C CYS A 292 -11.17 -7.63 5.99
N LYS A 293 -10.52 -8.50 6.78
CA LYS A 293 -10.34 -8.29 8.23
C LYS A 293 -9.81 -6.92 8.61
N GLY A 294 -8.87 -6.37 7.84
CA GLY A 294 -8.31 -5.07 8.18
C GLY A 294 -9.09 -3.87 7.65
N LEU A 295 -9.91 -4.01 6.60
CA LEU A 295 -10.97 -3.02 6.33
C LEU A 295 -11.92 -2.94 7.52
N ILE A 296 -12.33 -4.10 8.05
CA ILE A 296 -13.21 -4.20 9.21
C ILE A 296 -12.57 -3.54 10.44
N ALA A 297 -11.28 -3.79 10.68
CA ALA A 297 -10.56 -3.13 11.77
C ALA A 297 -10.46 -1.62 11.58
N LEU A 298 -10.21 -1.15 10.34
CA LEU A 298 -10.13 0.28 10.02
C LEU A 298 -11.48 0.99 10.19
N ALA A 299 -12.57 0.35 9.74
CA ALA A 299 -13.93 0.82 9.93
C ALA A 299 -14.28 0.89 11.42
N ALA A 300 -13.98 -0.17 12.18
CA ALA A 300 -14.20 -0.21 13.62
C ALA A 300 -13.45 0.92 14.35
N ALA A 301 -12.23 1.23 13.93
CA ALA A 301 -11.46 2.36 14.46
C ALA A 301 -12.11 3.74 14.16
N LYS A 302 -12.87 3.86 13.06
CA LYS A 302 -13.69 5.04 12.73
C LYS A 302 -15.10 5.00 13.35
N GLY A 303 -15.43 3.97 14.13
CA GLY A 303 -16.76 3.77 14.72
C GLY A 303 -17.82 3.29 13.74
N SER A 304 -17.43 2.79 12.56
CA SER A 304 -18.34 2.17 11.59
C SER A 304 -18.23 0.64 11.63
N ASP A 305 -19.37 -0.05 11.51
CA ASP A 305 -19.39 -1.51 11.39
C ASP A 305 -19.34 -1.91 9.92
N ALA A 306 -18.15 -2.27 9.43
CA ALA A 306 -17.99 -2.88 8.11
C ALA A 306 -18.12 -4.40 8.15
N ALA A 307 -18.07 -5.03 9.34
CA ALA A 307 -18.22 -6.46 9.46
C ALA A 307 -19.65 -6.85 9.06
N GLN A 308 -19.78 -7.91 8.27
CA GLN A 308 -21.10 -8.41 7.92
C GLN A 308 -21.51 -9.48 8.91
N ASN A 309 -22.72 -9.34 9.47
CA ASN A 309 -23.29 -10.39 10.30
C ASN A 309 -23.83 -11.52 9.40
N CYS A 310 -22.99 -12.55 9.20
CA CYS A 310 -23.30 -13.70 8.32
C CYS A 310 -24.43 -14.61 8.83
N THR A 311 -24.96 -14.36 10.03
CA THR A 311 -26.14 -15.07 10.56
C THR A 311 -27.36 -14.16 10.72
N ALA A 312 -27.28 -12.92 10.24
CA ALA A 312 -28.38 -11.98 10.32
C ALA A 312 -29.62 -12.48 9.58
N GLN A 313 -30.75 -12.39 10.26
CA GLN A 313 -32.08 -12.61 9.70
C GLN A 313 -32.77 -11.27 9.44
N GLY A 314 -33.59 -11.21 8.39
CA GLY A 314 -34.57 -10.15 8.21
C GLY A 314 -35.70 -10.24 9.22
N ALA A 315 -36.57 -9.24 9.22
CA ALA A 315 -37.78 -9.23 10.07
C ALA A 315 -38.77 -10.36 9.72
N ASP A 316 -38.65 -10.90 8.51
CA ASP A 316 -39.37 -12.05 7.97
C ASP A 316 -38.78 -13.41 8.39
N GLY A 317 -37.67 -13.41 9.13
CA GLY A 317 -36.96 -14.64 9.53
C GLY A 317 -36.09 -15.24 8.42
N VAL A 318 -36.02 -14.59 7.24
CA VAL A 318 -35.17 -15.01 6.13
C VAL A 318 -33.73 -14.63 6.43
N PHE A 319 -32.81 -15.58 6.32
CA PHE A 319 -31.39 -15.29 6.47
C PHE A 319 -30.89 -14.48 5.29
N LYS A 320 -30.16 -13.39 5.57
CA LYS A 320 -29.48 -12.59 4.54
C LYS A 320 -28.38 -13.40 3.84
N PHE A 321 -27.76 -14.32 4.59
CA PHE A 321 -26.69 -15.20 4.12
C PHE A 321 -26.97 -16.65 4.51
N PRO A 322 -27.84 -17.37 3.78
CA PRO A 322 -28.20 -18.73 4.13
C PRO A 322 -27.01 -19.69 3.98
N ALA A 323 -26.87 -20.63 4.92
CA ALA A 323 -25.92 -21.74 4.82
C ALA A 323 -26.49 -22.95 4.06
N ALA A 324 -27.82 -23.03 3.95
CA ALA A 324 -28.55 -24.11 3.31
C ALA A 324 -29.86 -23.56 2.73
N ARG A 325 -30.60 -24.42 2.01
CA ARG A 325 -31.93 -24.08 1.48
C ARG A 325 -32.83 -23.50 2.58
N GLN A 326 -33.41 -22.33 2.32
CA GLN A 326 -34.31 -21.64 3.26
C GLN A 326 -35.68 -21.38 2.64
N THR A 327 -36.71 -21.31 3.49
CA THR A 327 -38.07 -20.95 3.07
C THR A 327 -38.22 -19.43 3.11
N ILE A 328 -38.55 -18.82 1.97
CA ILE A 328 -38.72 -17.37 1.83
C ILE A 328 -40.15 -16.98 2.19
N VAL A 329 -41.13 -17.73 1.70
CA VAL A 329 -42.54 -17.50 1.93
C VAL A 329 -43.29 -18.83 1.89
N SER A 330 -44.37 -18.96 2.66
CA SER A 330 -45.29 -20.09 2.55
C SER A 330 -46.62 -19.61 2.01
N ILE A 331 -47.07 -20.19 0.91
CA ILE A 331 -48.35 -19.83 0.29
C ILE A 331 -49.41 -20.85 0.69
N PRO A 332 -50.52 -20.44 1.31
CA PRO A 332 -51.64 -21.35 1.55
C PRO A 332 -52.34 -21.66 0.22
N MET A 333 -52.32 -22.93 -0.18
CA MET A 333 -53.04 -23.41 -1.36
C MET A 333 -54.28 -24.22 -0.93
N PRO A 334 -55.48 -23.88 -1.43
CA PRO A 334 -56.70 -24.63 -1.16
C PRO A 334 -56.52 -26.12 -1.48
N GLY A 335 -56.76 -27.00 -0.50
CA GLY A 335 -56.64 -28.45 -0.65
C GLY A 335 -55.23 -29.04 -0.56
N VAL A 336 -54.17 -28.23 -0.62
CA VAL A 336 -52.75 -28.69 -0.54
C VAL A 336 -52.07 -28.25 0.76
N GLY A 337 -52.61 -27.25 1.46
CA GLY A 337 -52.03 -26.69 2.68
C GLY A 337 -50.99 -25.60 2.39
N LEU A 338 -50.09 -25.35 3.35
CA LEU A 338 -49.00 -24.38 3.19
C LEU A 338 -47.88 -24.99 2.34
N VAL A 339 -47.61 -24.41 1.17
CA VAL A 339 -46.49 -24.81 0.32
C VAL A 339 -45.32 -23.84 0.54
N PRO A 340 -44.18 -24.32 1.09
CA PRO A 340 -43.01 -23.48 1.30
C PRO A 340 -42.31 -23.22 -0.02
N LEU A 341 -42.08 -21.95 -0.34
CA LEU A 341 -41.25 -21.52 -1.46
C LEU A 341 -39.83 -21.36 -0.95
N GLN A 342 -38.95 -22.21 -1.47
CA GLN A 342 -37.60 -22.37 -0.96
C GLN A 342 -36.57 -21.92 -1.97
N THR A 343 -35.46 -21.39 -1.48
CA THR A 343 -34.33 -20.97 -2.30
C THR A 343 -33.06 -21.57 -1.75
N ASP A 344 -32.23 -22.07 -2.66
CA ASP A 344 -30.87 -22.50 -2.36
C ASP A 344 -29.96 -21.27 -2.18
N PRO A 345 -28.89 -21.36 -1.36
CA PRO A 345 -27.87 -20.33 -1.29
C PRO A 345 -27.23 -20.14 -2.66
N ASN A 346 -27.00 -18.89 -3.04
CA ASN A 346 -26.22 -18.59 -4.23
C ASN A 346 -24.73 -18.74 -3.92
N SER A 347 -24.16 -19.88 -4.29
CA SER A 347 -22.72 -20.08 -4.27
C SER A 347 -22.11 -19.47 -5.54
N PHE A 348 -21.85 -18.16 -5.52
CA PHE A 348 -21.03 -17.47 -6.53
C PHE A 348 -19.66 -18.15 -6.77
N GLU A 349 -19.27 -19.11 -5.93
CA GLU A 349 -18.12 -20.02 -6.05
C GLU A 349 -18.09 -20.82 -7.36
N ASN A 350 -19.24 -21.21 -7.93
CA ASN A 350 -19.31 -22.04 -9.14
C ASN A 350 -19.57 -21.25 -10.44
N SER A 351 -19.62 -19.91 -10.37
CA SER A 351 -19.67 -19.12 -11.59
C SER A 351 -18.43 -19.43 -12.43
N THR A 352 -18.61 -19.60 -13.73
CA THR A 352 -17.56 -19.83 -14.75
C THR A 352 -16.43 -18.78 -14.71
N TYR A 353 -16.58 -17.74 -13.89
CA TYR A 353 -15.59 -16.72 -13.57
C TYR A 353 -14.38 -17.20 -12.77
N ALA A 354 -14.38 -18.38 -12.16
CA ALA A 354 -13.17 -18.89 -11.47
C ALA A 354 -11.96 -19.01 -12.41
N THR A 355 -12.18 -19.23 -13.71
CA THR A 355 -11.11 -19.30 -14.72
C THR A 355 -10.65 -17.94 -15.26
N ASP A 356 -11.49 -16.90 -15.18
CA ASP A 356 -11.16 -15.53 -15.64
C ASP A 356 -10.93 -14.53 -14.50
N ALA A 357 -10.85 -15.01 -13.25
CA ALA A 357 -10.58 -14.19 -12.07
C ALA A 357 -9.35 -13.27 -12.24
N LYS A 358 -8.33 -13.71 -13.00
CA LYS A 358 -7.16 -12.89 -13.33
C LYS A 358 -7.48 -11.71 -14.25
N SER A 359 -8.42 -11.83 -15.19
CA SER A 359 -8.78 -10.71 -16.07
C SER A 359 -9.56 -9.64 -15.30
N PHE A 360 -10.43 -10.08 -14.38
CA PHE A 360 -11.17 -9.20 -13.47
C PHE A 360 -10.24 -8.52 -12.46
N GLU A 361 -9.31 -9.28 -11.86
CA GLU A 361 -8.29 -8.75 -10.95
C GLU A 361 -7.46 -7.65 -11.64
N ASN A 362 -7.06 -7.88 -12.90
CA ASN A 362 -6.32 -6.91 -13.70
C ASN A 362 -7.12 -5.67 -14.12
N GLN A 363 -8.46 -5.74 -14.22
CA GLN A 363 -9.28 -4.62 -14.69
C GLN A 363 -9.92 -3.79 -13.56
N HIS A 364 -10.21 -4.41 -12.41
CA HIS A 364 -11.01 -3.78 -11.36
C HIS A 364 -10.42 -3.86 -9.96
N ALA A 365 -9.32 -4.59 -9.75
CA ALA A 365 -8.71 -4.78 -8.43
C ALA A 365 -7.21 -4.47 -8.43
N GLN A 366 -6.77 -3.44 -9.17
CA GLN A 366 -5.42 -2.95 -9.00
C GLN A 366 -5.33 -2.25 -7.64
N THR A 367 -4.69 -2.91 -6.67
CA THR A 367 -4.33 -2.29 -5.41
C THR A 367 -3.43 -1.10 -5.70
N ASP A 368 -3.81 0.06 -5.18
CA ASP A 368 -3.05 1.30 -5.30
C ASP A 368 -2.57 1.77 -3.93
N CYS A 369 -1.28 2.08 -3.81
CA CYS A 369 -0.62 2.30 -2.54
C CYS A 369 -0.12 3.75 -2.39
N PRO A 370 -0.32 4.39 -1.22
CA PRO A 370 0.22 5.72 -0.96
C PRO A 370 1.75 5.73 -0.96
N ALA A 371 2.36 6.88 -1.25
CA ALA A 371 3.81 6.99 -1.32
C ALA A 371 4.51 6.55 -0.02
N GLY A 372 5.55 5.73 -0.17
CA GLY A 372 6.22 5.03 0.93
C GLY A 372 5.70 3.60 1.16
N PHE A 373 4.63 3.22 0.48
CA PHE A 373 4.10 1.86 0.44
C PHE A 373 3.96 1.42 -1.02
N GLU A 374 4.16 0.13 -1.26
CA GLU A 374 4.18 -0.44 -2.61
C GLU A 374 3.45 -1.79 -2.58
N VAL A 375 2.88 -2.20 -3.73
CA VAL A 375 2.40 -3.57 -3.91
C VAL A 375 3.63 -4.45 -4.14
N PRO A 376 3.92 -5.46 -3.30
CA PRO A 376 5.12 -6.29 -3.47
C PRO A 376 5.16 -6.95 -4.84
N GLU A 377 6.32 -6.91 -5.51
CA GLU A 377 6.55 -7.72 -6.72
C GLU A 377 6.41 -9.22 -6.44
N HIS A 378 6.74 -9.65 -5.21
CA HIS A 378 6.68 -11.03 -4.75
C HIS A 378 5.77 -11.13 -3.50
N PRO A 379 4.44 -11.12 -3.65
CA PRO A 379 3.51 -11.08 -2.50
C PRO A 379 3.66 -12.28 -1.55
N ASP A 380 4.04 -13.45 -2.07
CA ASP A 380 4.22 -14.67 -1.26
C ASP A 380 5.49 -14.66 -0.40
N ASN A 381 6.34 -13.63 -0.52
CA ASN A 381 7.58 -13.56 0.27
C ASN A 381 7.27 -13.29 1.76
N PRO A 382 7.66 -14.17 2.69
CA PRO A 382 7.37 -14.02 4.12
C PRO A 382 8.12 -12.83 4.77
N HIS A 383 9.08 -12.22 4.07
CA HIS A 383 9.82 -11.06 4.54
C HIS A 383 9.14 -9.72 4.20
N ASN A 384 8.05 -9.74 3.43
CA ASN A 384 7.26 -8.54 3.18
C ASN A 384 6.68 -8.01 4.48
N THR A 385 6.92 -6.73 4.77
CA THR A 385 6.33 -6.05 5.92
C THR A 385 4.98 -5.46 5.51
N TRP A 386 3.96 -6.30 5.54
CA TRP A 386 2.58 -5.94 5.18
C TRP A 386 1.99 -4.91 6.15
N VAL A 387 1.27 -3.93 5.61
CA VAL A 387 0.41 -3.08 6.44
C VAL A 387 -0.89 -3.83 6.71
N PRO A 388 -1.22 -4.11 7.99
CA PRO A 388 -2.38 -4.94 8.32
C PRO A 388 -3.66 -4.40 7.67
N GLY A 389 -4.33 -5.25 6.88
CA GLY A 389 -5.60 -4.90 6.24
C GLY A 389 -5.54 -4.31 4.85
N THR A 390 -4.34 -4.13 4.32
CA THR A 390 -4.13 -3.54 3.00
C THR A 390 -3.47 -4.57 2.07
N GLY A 391 -3.48 -4.30 0.77
CA GLY A 391 -2.64 -4.98 -0.21
C GLY A 391 -1.26 -4.34 -0.37
N CYS A 392 -0.87 -3.46 0.55
CA CYS A 392 0.38 -2.70 0.48
C CYS A 392 1.38 -3.21 1.51
N ALA A 393 2.65 -3.20 1.14
CA ALA A 393 3.77 -3.41 2.05
C ALA A 393 4.63 -2.14 2.14
N LEU A 394 5.50 -2.12 3.14
CA LEU A 394 6.49 -1.06 3.30
C LEU A 394 7.44 -1.02 2.09
N ALA A 395 7.58 0.15 1.45
CA ALA A 395 8.51 0.31 0.33
C ALA A 395 9.98 0.17 0.78
N CYS A 396 10.86 -0.17 -0.15
CA CYS A 396 12.30 -0.12 0.03
C CYS A 396 12.92 0.97 -0.87
N PRO A 397 13.67 1.95 -0.32
CA PRO A 397 13.96 2.15 1.11
C PRO A 397 12.73 2.55 1.92
N ALA A 398 12.71 2.19 3.20
CA ALA A 398 11.58 2.50 4.07
C ALA A 398 11.33 4.02 4.16
N PRO A 399 10.06 4.48 4.20
CA PRO A 399 9.68 5.89 4.34
C PRO A 399 9.90 6.45 5.75
N LEU A 400 11.03 6.14 6.38
CA LEU A 400 11.45 6.74 7.66
C LEU A 400 11.92 8.19 7.45
N PHE A 401 12.53 8.46 6.30
CA PHE A 401 12.98 9.78 5.87
C PHE A 401 12.28 10.17 4.58
N THR A 402 12.08 11.46 4.38
CA THR A 402 11.63 12.00 3.09
C THR A 402 12.73 11.82 2.05
N ASN A 403 12.37 11.86 0.76
CA ASN A 403 13.34 11.76 -0.33
C ASN A 403 14.43 12.86 -0.24
N GLU A 404 14.06 14.06 0.20
CA GLU A 404 15.00 15.16 0.42
C GLU A 404 15.99 14.85 1.56
N GLU A 405 15.50 14.32 2.68
CA GLU A 405 16.34 13.93 3.82
C GLU A 405 17.31 12.80 3.44
N TYR A 406 16.82 11.81 2.67
CA TYR A 406 17.66 10.75 2.11
C TYR A 406 18.74 11.30 1.18
N HIS A 407 18.41 12.28 0.33
CA HIS A 407 19.36 12.96 -0.53
C HIS A 407 20.43 13.73 0.27
N VAL A 408 20.04 14.39 1.37
CA VAL A 408 20.98 15.06 2.29
C VAL A 408 21.95 14.06 2.90
N MET A 409 21.47 12.93 3.41
CA MET A 409 22.32 11.88 3.97
C MET A 409 23.31 11.32 2.94
N GLN A 410 22.85 11.07 1.71
CA GLN A 410 23.73 10.64 0.62
C GLN A 410 24.78 11.68 0.27
N THR A 411 24.38 12.94 0.18
CA THR A 411 25.28 14.05 -0.16
C THR A 411 26.43 14.12 0.85
N TRP A 412 26.13 14.06 2.15
CA TRP A 412 27.15 14.03 3.19
C TRP A 412 28.09 12.83 3.07
N ALA A 413 27.53 11.64 2.85
CA ALA A 413 28.34 10.43 2.72
C ALA A 413 29.24 10.46 1.47
N ILE A 414 28.75 10.98 0.33
CA ILE A 414 29.54 11.18 -0.90
C ILE A 414 30.65 12.19 -0.66
N VAL A 415 30.34 13.36 -0.10
CA VAL A 415 31.34 14.43 0.18
C VAL A 415 32.44 13.92 1.11
N LEU A 416 32.06 13.27 2.21
CA LEU A 416 33.04 12.74 3.17
C LEU A 416 33.89 11.64 2.55
N THR A 417 33.33 10.79 1.70
CA THR A 417 34.08 9.76 0.98
C THR A 417 35.06 10.37 -0.02
N ALA A 418 34.60 11.36 -0.80
CA ALA A 418 35.39 12.07 -1.80
C ALA A 418 36.58 12.82 -1.18
N ILE A 419 36.44 13.30 0.06
CA ILE A 419 37.54 13.90 0.83
C ILE A 419 38.43 12.81 1.47
N SER A 420 37.82 11.79 2.08
CA SER A 420 38.54 10.78 2.86
C SER A 420 39.45 9.90 2.01
N VAL A 421 39.04 9.51 0.79
CA VAL A 421 39.86 8.63 -0.06
C VAL A 421 41.19 9.29 -0.45
N PRO A 422 41.25 10.51 -1.03
CA PRO A 422 42.51 11.19 -1.34
C PRO A 422 43.39 11.41 -0.10
N LEU A 423 42.80 11.82 1.03
CA LEU A 423 43.54 12.02 2.27
C LEU A 423 44.12 10.71 2.81
N GLY A 424 43.37 9.61 2.73
CA GLY A 424 43.83 8.29 3.14
C GLY A 424 44.95 7.77 2.25
N VAL A 425 44.83 7.95 0.94
CA VAL A 425 45.91 7.63 -0.02
C VAL A 425 47.15 8.44 0.30
N PHE A 426 47.02 9.75 0.54
CA PHE A 426 48.13 10.61 0.94
C PHE A 426 48.81 10.11 2.22
N MET A 427 48.02 9.74 3.24
CA MET A 427 48.55 9.21 4.50
C MET A 427 49.30 7.89 4.29
N VAL A 428 48.73 6.93 3.57
CA VAL A 428 49.41 5.66 3.29
C VAL A 428 50.67 5.88 2.45
N ALA A 429 50.62 6.71 1.41
CA ALA A 429 51.77 7.06 0.58
C ALA A 429 52.90 7.72 1.40
N THR A 430 52.57 8.66 2.28
CA THR A 430 53.55 9.37 3.11
C THR A 430 54.32 8.40 4.01
N TRP A 431 53.62 7.47 4.68
CA TRP A 431 54.29 6.54 5.59
C TRP A 431 54.96 5.36 4.87
N THR A 432 54.57 5.03 3.64
CA THR A 432 55.24 3.97 2.84
C THR A 432 56.50 4.48 2.15
N ILE A 433 56.42 5.62 1.46
CA ILE A 433 57.52 6.18 0.66
C ILE A 433 58.67 6.61 1.57
N PHE A 434 58.40 7.44 2.58
CA PHE A 434 59.45 8.03 3.40
C PHE A 434 59.93 7.10 4.51
N LYS A 435 61.18 6.61 4.39
CA LYS A 435 61.83 5.75 5.41
C LYS A 435 61.77 6.33 6.82
N LYS A 436 61.83 7.67 6.96
CA LYS A 436 61.76 8.36 8.25
C LYS A 436 60.42 8.14 8.96
N LYS A 437 59.32 8.06 8.20
CA LYS A 437 57.96 7.89 8.71
C LYS A 437 57.60 6.44 9.00
N ARG A 438 58.26 5.46 8.35
CA ARG A 438 58.07 4.01 8.61
C ARG A 438 58.32 3.58 10.07
N LYS A 439 59.01 4.41 10.87
CA LYS A 439 59.18 4.19 12.31
C LYS A 439 57.88 4.33 13.13
N GLN A 440 56.78 4.75 12.51
CA GLN A 440 55.47 4.88 13.12
C GLN A 440 54.49 3.83 12.52
N PRO A 441 54.73 2.53 12.77
CA PRO A 441 53.96 1.45 12.14
C PRO A 441 52.48 1.42 12.53
N ILE A 442 52.11 1.96 13.70
CA ILE A 442 50.70 2.04 14.12
C ILE A 442 49.93 3.03 13.24
N VAL A 443 50.52 4.18 12.90
CA VAL A 443 49.85 5.23 12.11
C VAL A 443 49.57 4.76 10.69
N ILE A 444 50.51 4.04 10.07
CA ILE A 444 50.31 3.48 8.72
C ILE A 444 49.22 2.41 8.70
N MET A 445 49.19 1.50 9.68
CA MET A 445 48.17 0.44 9.73
C MET A 445 46.78 1.04 9.97
N LEU A 446 46.67 1.97 10.91
CA LEU A 446 45.42 2.67 11.20
C LEU A 446 44.92 3.48 9.99
N SER A 447 45.81 4.16 9.28
CA SER A 447 45.48 4.91 8.06
C SER A 447 45.06 3.98 6.92
N ALA A 448 45.72 2.84 6.76
CA ALA A 448 45.38 1.85 5.75
C ALA A 448 43.99 1.25 5.98
N GLU A 449 43.65 0.87 7.21
CA GLU A 449 42.32 0.33 7.53
C GLU A 449 41.22 1.39 7.38
N SER A 450 41.48 2.63 7.80
CA SER A 450 40.51 3.72 7.63
C SER A 450 40.32 4.09 6.15
N LEU A 451 41.38 3.97 5.34
CA LEU A 451 41.27 4.08 3.88
C LEU A 451 40.43 2.94 3.30
N LEU A 452 40.59 1.70 3.77
CA LEU A 452 39.76 0.58 3.33
C LEU A 452 38.28 0.80 3.64
N VAL A 453 37.94 1.33 4.83
CA VAL A 453 36.57 1.72 5.17
C VAL A 453 36.04 2.75 4.17
N SER A 454 36.83 3.78 3.86
CA SER A 454 36.44 4.83 2.90
C SER A 454 36.28 4.28 1.47
N LEU A 455 37.11 3.33 1.07
CA LEU A 455 37.03 2.68 -0.25
C LEU A 455 35.78 1.80 -0.38
N ILE A 456 35.38 1.09 0.68
CA ILE A 456 34.13 0.30 0.66
C ILE A 456 32.93 1.20 0.39
N PHE A 457 32.89 2.36 1.07
CA PHE A 457 31.86 3.37 0.81
C PHE A 457 31.99 3.99 -0.58
N ALA A 458 33.20 4.24 -1.09
CA ALA A 458 33.39 4.75 -2.45
C ALA A 458 32.83 3.78 -3.50
N VAL A 459 33.12 2.48 -3.35
CA VAL A 459 32.60 1.43 -4.24
C VAL A 459 31.07 1.42 -4.24
N GLN A 460 30.43 1.67 -3.09
CA GLN A 460 28.97 1.76 -2.99
C GLN A 460 28.38 2.77 -3.98
N TYR A 461 28.93 3.99 -4.00
CA TYR A 461 28.41 5.07 -4.84
C TYR A 461 28.86 4.96 -6.31
N MET A 462 30.01 4.33 -6.58
CA MET A 462 30.49 4.13 -7.94
C MET A 462 29.78 2.96 -8.64
N ALA A 463 29.50 1.87 -7.93
CA ALA A 463 28.91 0.68 -8.51
C ALA A 463 27.36 0.73 -8.59
N TYR A 464 26.73 1.49 -7.68
CA TYR A 464 25.27 1.51 -7.55
C TYR A 464 24.75 2.95 -7.33
N PRO A 465 24.28 3.62 -8.39
CA PRO A 465 23.96 5.05 -8.34
C PRO A 465 22.70 5.34 -7.52
N THR A 466 21.66 4.51 -7.60
CA THR A 466 20.39 4.74 -6.88
C THR A 466 20.37 4.06 -5.51
N MET A 467 19.50 4.47 -4.58
CA MET A 467 19.35 3.76 -3.29
C MET A 467 18.79 2.36 -3.49
N ASN A 468 17.82 2.22 -4.39
CA ASN A 468 17.13 0.96 -4.63
C ASN A 468 18.13 -0.11 -5.07
N ASP A 469 19.00 0.22 -6.03
CA ASP A 469 20.05 -0.71 -6.50
C ASP A 469 21.03 -1.15 -5.38
N ARG A 470 21.22 -0.30 -4.36
CA ARG A 470 22.15 -0.56 -3.25
C ARG A 470 21.54 -1.44 -2.17
N PHE A 471 20.32 -1.10 -1.79
CA PHE A 471 19.75 -1.52 -0.51
C PHE A 471 18.53 -2.39 -0.64
N CYS A 472 17.96 -2.49 -1.83
CA CYS A 472 16.70 -3.17 -2.06
C CYS A 472 16.92 -4.36 -3.00
N GLN A 473 16.25 -5.46 -2.70
CA GLN A 473 16.17 -6.62 -3.56
C GLN A 473 15.08 -6.41 -4.62
N ASP A 474 13.93 -5.89 -4.18
CA ASP A 474 12.82 -5.44 -5.01
C ASP A 474 12.19 -4.17 -4.41
N ASN A 475 11.00 -3.79 -4.84
CA ASN A 475 10.31 -2.58 -4.39
C ASN A 475 9.91 -2.58 -2.88
N THR A 476 9.86 -3.73 -2.21
CA THR A 476 9.42 -3.85 -0.80
C THR A 476 10.41 -4.59 0.10
N LEU A 477 11.32 -5.36 -0.48
CA LEU A 477 12.30 -6.15 0.24
C LEU A 477 13.65 -5.45 0.31
N ALA A 478 14.12 -5.25 1.54
CA ALA A 478 15.48 -4.87 1.81
C ALA A 478 16.46 -5.99 1.42
N ASN A 479 17.64 -5.62 0.93
CA ASN A 479 18.71 -6.56 0.67
C ASN A 479 19.10 -7.28 1.97
N THR A 480 19.00 -8.60 1.93
CA THR A 480 19.42 -9.49 2.99
C THR A 480 20.72 -10.18 2.58
N GLN A 481 21.26 -10.96 3.51
CA GLN A 481 22.43 -11.79 3.24
C GLN A 481 22.28 -12.71 2.03
N ASN A 482 21.06 -13.17 1.74
CA ASN A 482 20.79 -14.13 0.67
C ASN A 482 20.56 -13.48 -0.69
N SER A 483 20.25 -12.17 -0.73
CA SER A 483 19.81 -11.49 -1.95
C SER A 483 20.91 -10.69 -2.63
N SER A 484 21.86 -10.12 -1.87
CA SER A 484 22.91 -9.25 -2.43
C SER A 484 24.28 -9.55 -1.83
N GLY A 485 25.18 -9.99 -2.72
CA GLY A 485 26.59 -10.20 -2.37
C GLY A 485 27.27 -8.91 -1.91
N TYR A 486 26.91 -7.75 -2.45
CA TYR A 486 27.53 -6.48 -2.09
C TYR A 486 27.10 -5.98 -0.71
N CYS A 487 25.79 -5.98 -0.41
CA CYS A 487 25.28 -5.54 0.89
C CYS A 487 25.87 -6.37 2.03
N THR A 488 25.92 -7.68 1.84
CA THR A 488 26.59 -8.64 2.73
C THR A 488 28.07 -8.31 2.87
N PHE A 489 28.79 -8.18 1.75
CA PHE A 489 30.22 -7.84 1.74
C PHE A 489 30.51 -6.55 2.51
N GLN A 490 29.70 -5.50 2.29
CA GLN A 490 29.83 -4.24 2.99
C GLN A 490 29.62 -4.43 4.50
N ALA A 491 28.54 -5.11 4.92
CA ALA A 491 28.26 -5.35 6.34
C ALA A 491 29.38 -6.17 7.02
N VAL A 492 29.95 -7.15 6.33
CA VAL A 492 31.11 -7.94 6.81
C VAL A 492 32.33 -7.05 6.98
N MET A 493 32.71 -6.34 5.93
CA MET A 493 33.94 -5.57 5.92
C MET A 493 33.87 -4.40 6.89
N LEU A 494 32.74 -3.70 6.98
CA LEU A 494 32.54 -2.63 7.95
C LEU A 494 32.60 -3.15 9.38
N GLY A 495 31.95 -4.28 9.69
CA GLY A 495 32.00 -4.87 11.02
C GLY A 495 33.40 -5.32 11.44
N TYR A 496 34.19 -5.87 10.51
CA TYR A 496 35.59 -6.25 10.74
C TYR A 496 36.47 -5.01 10.94
N LEU A 497 36.45 -4.09 9.98
CA LEU A 497 37.32 -2.91 9.98
C LEU A 497 37.02 -1.98 11.16
N ALA A 498 35.76 -1.77 11.53
CA ALA A 498 35.40 -0.96 12.70
C ALA A 498 36.04 -1.51 13.99
N MET A 499 36.02 -2.83 14.16
CA MET A 499 36.65 -3.49 15.31
C MET A 499 38.19 -3.42 15.23
N SER A 500 38.76 -3.63 14.04
CA SER A 500 40.20 -3.59 13.82
C SER A 500 40.77 -2.18 14.12
N VAL A 501 40.11 -1.13 13.63
CA VAL A 501 40.46 0.27 13.92
C VAL A 501 40.36 0.56 15.41
N ALA A 502 39.33 0.06 16.11
CA ALA A 502 39.23 0.18 17.56
C ALA A 502 40.40 -0.52 18.29
N CYS A 503 40.82 -1.70 17.83
CA CYS A 503 41.97 -2.41 18.37
C CYS A 503 43.28 -1.63 18.14
N TRP A 504 43.48 -1.05 16.96
CA TRP A 504 44.65 -0.20 16.67
C TRP A 504 44.69 1.05 17.53
N TRP A 505 43.53 1.67 17.77
CA TRP A 505 43.43 2.79 18.70
C TRP A 505 43.82 2.40 20.14
N LEU A 506 43.43 1.20 20.59
CA LEU A 506 43.87 0.67 21.89
C LEU A 506 45.38 0.41 21.92
N CYS A 507 45.92 -0.25 20.90
CA CYS A 507 47.36 -0.47 20.74
C CYS A 507 48.13 0.86 20.78
N GLN A 508 47.58 1.90 20.16
CA GLN A 508 48.15 3.23 20.18
C GLN A 508 48.11 3.85 21.58
N SER A 509 46.98 3.76 22.27
CA SER A 509 46.83 4.25 23.64
C SER A 509 47.82 3.56 24.59
N PHE A 510 47.99 2.24 24.42
CA PHE A 510 48.95 1.45 25.18
C PHE A 510 50.41 1.81 24.84
N ASP A 511 50.77 1.99 23.56
CA ASP A 511 52.12 2.39 23.14
C ASP A 511 52.50 3.76 23.74
N VAL A 512 51.57 4.73 23.71
CA VAL A 512 51.78 6.04 24.35
C VAL A 512 51.93 5.89 25.86
N TRP A 513 51.13 5.04 26.51
CA TRP A 513 51.25 4.76 27.94
C TRP A 513 52.59 4.14 28.32
N VAL A 514 53.07 3.14 27.57
CA VAL A 514 54.37 2.52 27.81
C VAL A 514 55.50 3.56 27.67
N ARG A 515 55.45 4.42 26.66
CA ARG A 515 56.49 5.44 26.44
C ARG A 515 56.44 6.56 27.47
N ALA A 516 55.24 7.07 27.79
CA ALA A 516 55.08 8.24 28.67
C ALA A 516 55.17 7.87 30.16
N VAL A 517 54.52 6.78 30.57
CA VAL A 517 54.40 6.37 31.97
C VAL A 517 55.52 5.43 32.39
N LYS A 518 55.83 4.41 31.56
CA LYS A 518 56.89 3.44 31.87
C LYS A 518 58.27 3.86 31.37
N GLN A 519 58.36 4.89 30.53
CA GLN A 519 59.61 5.42 29.97
C GLN A 519 60.45 4.37 29.21
N LEU A 520 59.81 3.33 28.66
CA LEU A 520 60.49 2.34 27.83
C LEU A 520 60.81 2.94 26.46
N LYS A 521 62.10 3.05 26.12
CA LYS A 521 62.57 3.62 24.85
C LYS A 521 62.42 2.66 23.67
N ASN A 522 62.59 1.37 23.92
CA ASN A 522 62.54 0.33 22.89
C ASN A 522 61.21 -0.43 22.99
N VAL A 523 60.24 -0.02 22.17
CA VAL A 523 58.92 -0.66 22.07
C VAL A 523 58.70 -1.31 20.71
N GLU A 524 59.71 -1.34 19.84
CA GLU A 524 59.61 -1.85 18.48
C GLU A 524 59.26 -3.35 18.44
N HIS A 525 59.64 -4.13 19.46
CA HIS A 525 59.28 -5.55 19.53
C HIS A 525 57.78 -5.77 19.76
N TYR A 526 57.04 -4.80 20.32
CA TYR A 526 55.61 -4.92 20.56
C TYR A 526 54.76 -4.87 19.29
N ILE A 527 55.29 -4.33 18.18
CA ILE A 527 54.49 -4.11 16.96
C ILE A 527 53.92 -5.41 16.38
N LYS A 528 54.65 -6.52 16.50
CA LYS A 528 54.19 -7.84 16.04
C LYS A 528 52.97 -8.30 16.82
N TYR A 529 52.96 -8.04 18.13
CA TYR A 529 51.84 -8.36 19.01
C TYR A 529 50.66 -7.43 18.78
N TYR A 530 50.91 -6.14 18.53
CA TYR A 530 49.84 -5.18 18.17
C TYR A 530 49.12 -5.59 16.88
N ALA A 531 49.89 -5.92 15.83
CA ALA A 531 49.32 -6.37 14.56
C ALA A 531 48.57 -7.70 14.70
N ALA A 532 49.12 -8.65 15.48
CA ALA A 532 48.44 -9.91 15.75
C ALA A 532 47.13 -9.67 16.53
N PHE A 533 47.16 -8.85 17.57
CA PHE A 533 45.99 -8.50 18.37
C PHE A 533 44.91 -7.81 17.54
N SER A 534 45.27 -6.79 16.76
CA SER A 534 44.31 -6.01 15.98
C SER A 534 43.66 -6.78 14.85
N MET A 535 44.32 -7.81 14.30
CA MET A 535 43.76 -8.64 13.24
C MET A 535 43.02 -9.87 13.80
N LEU A 536 43.57 -10.52 14.83
CA LEU A 536 43.00 -11.74 15.40
C LEU A 536 41.78 -11.46 16.28
N LEU A 537 41.77 -10.38 17.06
CA LEU A 537 40.64 -10.11 17.97
C LEU A 537 39.32 -9.86 17.19
N PRO A 538 39.26 -9.01 16.16
CA PRO A 538 38.06 -8.88 15.32
C PRO A 538 37.63 -10.22 14.73
N SER A 539 38.59 -11.01 14.23
CA SER A 539 38.37 -12.35 13.69
C SER A 539 37.64 -13.24 14.69
N ILE A 540 38.17 -13.34 15.91
CA ILE A 540 37.64 -14.17 16.99
C ILE A 540 36.27 -13.64 17.45
N VAL A 541 36.13 -12.33 17.65
CA VAL A 541 34.92 -11.72 18.22
C VAL A 541 33.70 -11.90 17.30
N HIS A 542 33.85 -11.85 15.97
CA HIS A 542 32.70 -12.21 15.12
C HIS A 542 32.58 -13.72 14.87
N LEU A 543 33.67 -14.49 14.98
CA LEU A 543 33.65 -15.95 14.78
C LEU A 543 32.98 -16.69 15.96
N VAL A 544 33.42 -16.43 17.19
CA VAL A 544 33.08 -17.25 18.38
C VAL A 544 31.60 -17.21 18.72
N PRO A 545 30.93 -16.06 18.83
CA PRO A 545 29.50 -16.01 19.15
C PRO A 545 28.66 -16.74 18.08
N ARG A 546 29.09 -16.71 16.81
CA ARG A 546 28.38 -17.35 15.71
C ARG A 546 28.68 -18.83 15.57
N LEU A 547 29.89 -19.28 15.91
CA LEU A 547 30.17 -20.70 16.11
C LEU A 547 29.37 -21.25 17.28
N ILE A 548 29.23 -20.52 18.38
CA ILE A 548 28.42 -20.97 19.52
C ILE A 548 26.92 -21.00 19.15
N LEU A 549 26.37 -19.93 18.56
CA LEU A 549 24.96 -19.87 18.14
C LEU A 549 24.63 -20.85 17.01
N GLY A 550 25.49 -20.92 15.99
CA GLY A 550 25.36 -21.85 14.88
C GLY A 550 25.54 -23.30 15.32
N ALA A 551 26.50 -23.57 16.23
CA ALA A 551 26.63 -24.89 16.84
C ALA A 551 25.41 -25.21 17.70
N PHE A 552 24.81 -24.30 18.48
CA PHE A 552 23.58 -24.60 19.20
C PHE A 552 22.39 -24.91 18.27
N SER A 553 22.27 -24.19 17.15
CA SER A 553 21.24 -24.43 16.12
C SER A 553 21.45 -25.71 15.32
N MET A 554 22.71 -26.06 15.01
CA MET A 554 23.08 -27.24 14.20
C MET A 554 23.36 -28.48 15.05
N LEU A 555 23.73 -28.35 16.32
CA LEU A 555 23.95 -29.47 17.24
C LEU A 555 22.63 -30.08 17.71
N LEU A 556 21.50 -29.38 17.67
CA LEU A 556 20.21 -29.98 18.05
C LEU A 556 19.81 -31.13 17.10
N PRO A 557 20.03 -31.06 15.76
CA PRO A 557 19.91 -32.23 14.87
C PRO A 557 21.17 -33.13 14.80
N ILE A 558 22.38 -32.56 14.88
CA ILE A 558 23.64 -33.30 14.66
C ILE A 558 24.07 -34.12 15.88
N VAL A 559 23.75 -33.70 17.11
CA VAL A 559 24.03 -34.49 18.33
C VAL A 559 23.20 -35.76 18.40
N VAL A 560 22.03 -35.80 17.74
CA VAL A 560 21.19 -37.00 17.63
C VAL A 560 21.74 -38.01 16.59
N HIS A 561 22.55 -37.58 15.61
CA HIS A 561 22.94 -38.45 14.49
C HIS A 561 24.44 -38.63 14.21
N ILE A 562 25.32 -37.72 14.62
CA ILE A 562 26.70 -37.68 14.07
C ILE A 562 27.79 -37.71 15.16
N VAL A 563 27.42 -37.80 16.45
CA VAL A 563 28.41 -37.98 17.53
C VAL A 563 29.15 -39.34 17.50
N PRO A 564 28.68 -40.42 16.82
CA PRO A 564 29.49 -41.64 16.74
C PRO A 564 30.58 -41.68 15.65
N ARG A 565 30.73 -40.70 14.74
CA ARG A 565 31.53 -40.91 13.50
C ARG A 565 32.68 -39.96 13.17
N LEU A 566 32.99 -38.97 13.99
CA LEU A 566 34.06 -38.00 13.66
C LEU A 566 35.14 -37.84 14.74
N ILE A 567 35.56 -38.98 15.28
CA ILE A 567 36.88 -39.13 15.91
C ILE A 567 37.69 -40.05 14.99
N LEU A 568 38.32 -39.50 13.94
CA LEU A 568 39.63 -39.93 13.39
C LEU A 568 39.91 -39.23 12.03
N GLY A 569 41.06 -38.55 11.96
CA GLY A 569 41.77 -38.22 10.71
C GLY A 569 41.46 -36.85 10.12
N ALA A 570 42.43 -36.01 9.74
CA ALA A 570 43.86 -36.14 9.74
C ALA A 570 44.46 -34.73 9.61
N PHE A 571 45.60 -34.54 10.26
CA PHE A 571 46.46 -33.38 10.07
C PHE A 571 47.78 -33.87 9.47
N SER A 572 48.37 -33.01 8.64
CA SER A 572 49.82 -32.79 8.53
C SER A 572 50.54 -33.29 7.27
N MET A 573 51.46 -32.40 6.86
CA MET A 573 52.62 -32.59 5.98
C MET A 573 52.39 -32.62 4.47
N LEU A 574 52.38 -31.43 3.85
CA LEU A 574 53.10 -31.20 2.58
C LEU A 574 53.28 -29.72 2.16
N LEU A 575 53.07 -28.75 3.06
CA LEU A 575 53.12 -27.32 2.71
C LEU A 575 54.20 -26.53 3.46
N SER A 576 55.36 -27.11 3.76
CA SER A 576 56.38 -26.44 4.59
C SER A 576 57.54 -25.79 3.83
N ILE A 577 57.75 -26.07 2.54
CA ILE A 577 59.02 -25.70 1.88
C ILE A 577 58.84 -24.59 0.82
N VAL A 578 57.69 -24.47 0.16
CA VAL A 578 57.40 -23.36 -0.77
C VAL A 578 56.94 -22.08 -0.04
N VAL A 579 56.52 -22.23 1.23
CA VAL A 579 55.97 -21.15 2.08
C VAL A 579 56.99 -20.09 2.47
N HIS A 580 58.30 -20.31 2.38
CA HIS A 580 59.28 -19.41 3.01
C HIS A 580 59.67 -18.15 2.21
N ILE A 581 59.55 -18.17 0.88
CA ILE A 581 59.91 -17.00 0.03
C ILE A 581 58.65 -16.21 -0.38
N VAL A 582 57.55 -16.92 -0.66
CA VAL A 582 56.21 -16.35 -0.84
C VAL A 582 55.65 -15.83 0.50
N SER A 583 56.15 -16.34 1.64
CA SER A 583 55.80 -16.00 3.03
C SER A 583 55.70 -14.53 3.36
N ARG A 584 56.62 -13.66 2.91
CA ARG A 584 56.66 -12.31 3.51
C ARG A 584 55.64 -11.35 2.91
N LEU A 585 55.30 -11.53 1.63
CA LEU A 585 54.19 -10.81 1.01
C LEU A 585 52.87 -11.56 1.22
N VAL A 586 52.88 -12.88 1.04
CA VAL A 586 51.68 -13.70 1.20
C VAL A 586 51.27 -13.88 2.64
N LEU A 587 52.12 -14.00 3.69
CA LEU A 587 51.59 -13.96 5.07
C LEU A 587 50.94 -12.63 5.39
N SER A 588 51.38 -11.50 4.84
CA SER A 588 50.67 -10.24 5.11
C SER A 588 49.28 -10.27 4.45
N ALA A 589 49.19 -10.74 3.20
CA ALA A 589 47.92 -10.90 2.48
C ALA A 589 47.04 -12.03 3.02
N PHE A 590 47.61 -13.16 3.46
CA PHE A 590 46.95 -14.32 4.06
C PHE A 590 46.55 -14.03 5.52
N SER A 591 47.31 -13.23 6.25
CA SER A 591 46.88 -12.72 7.57
C SER A 591 45.70 -11.76 7.46
N MET A 592 45.48 -11.15 6.29
CA MET A 592 44.28 -10.38 5.99
C MET A 592 43.17 -11.25 5.40
N LEU A 593 43.47 -12.25 4.57
CA LEU A 593 42.50 -13.16 3.96
C LEU A 593 41.95 -14.21 4.93
N LEU A 594 42.73 -14.68 5.91
CA LEU A 594 42.30 -15.67 6.89
C LEU A 594 41.16 -15.12 7.79
N PRO A 595 41.23 -13.91 8.34
CA PRO A 595 40.09 -13.22 8.94
C PRO A 595 38.87 -13.16 8.03
N ILE A 596 39.07 -12.87 6.74
CA ILE A 596 38.00 -12.74 5.75
C ILE A 596 37.32 -14.09 5.49
N VAL A 597 38.07 -15.17 5.25
CA VAL A 597 37.53 -16.52 5.02
C VAL A 597 36.84 -17.06 6.28
N VAL A 598 37.45 -16.84 7.45
CA VAL A 598 36.89 -17.24 8.75
C VAL A 598 35.69 -16.36 9.15
N HIS A 599 35.55 -15.15 8.61
CA HIS A 599 34.35 -14.33 8.76
C HIS A 599 33.23 -14.66 7.79
N ILE A 600 33.53 -14.90 6.51
CA ILE A 600 32.51 -15.10 5.48
C ILE A 600 31.68 -16.37 5.77
N VAL A 601 32.33 -17.47 6.15
CA VAL A 601 31.67 -18.78 6.28
C VAL A 601 30.63 -18.83 7.42
N PRO A 602 30.93 -18.41 8.67
CA PRO A 602 29.93 -18.38 9.74
C PRO A 602 28.89 -17.27 9.57
N ARG A 603 29.24 -16.19 8.86
CA ARG A 603 28.32 -15.10 8.61
C ARG A 603 27.19 -15.54 7.70
N LEU A 604 27.48 -16.28 6.61
CA LEU A 604 26.50 -16.85 5.68
C LEU A 604 25.44 -17.76 6.33
N ILE A 605 25.68 -18.24 7.56
CA ILE A 605 24.83 -19.25 8.20
C ILE A 605 23.67 -18.62 9.01
N LEU A 606 23.81 -17.38 9.51
CA LEU A 606 22.84 -16.81 10.47
C LEU A 606 21.90 -15.74 9.90
N GLY A 607 22.10 -15.25 8.68
CA GLY A 607 21.15 -14.33 8.03
C GLY A 607 21.01 -12.96 8.70
N VAL A 608 21.96 -12.53 9.53
CA VAL A 608 21.84 -11.28 10.33
C VAL A 608 22.33 -10.04 9.58
N GLU A 609 22.86 -10.18 8.38
CA GLU A 609 23.39 -9.09 7.57
C GLU A 609 22.37 -8.62 6.54
N GLY A 610 22.29 -7.31 6.36
CA GLY A 610 21.38 -6.72 5.40
C GLY A 610 21.28 -5.21 5.58
N TYR A 611 20.32 -4.64 4.88
CA TYR A 611 20.00 -3.24 5.01
C TYR A 611 19.11 -2.98 6.24
N GLU A 612 19.56 -2.14 7.17
CA GLU A 612 18.74 -1.63 8.27
C GLU A 612 18.07 -0.33 7.81
N ALA A 613 16.74 -0.29 7.84
CA ALA A 613 15.96 0.88 7.44
C ALA A 613 16.43 2.16 8.16
N GLY A 614 16.60 3.24 7.40
CA GLY A 614 17.04 4.54 7.92
C GLY A 614 18.57 4.69 8.03
N THR A 615 19.35 3.73 7.56
CA THR A 615 20.80 3.86 7.41
C THR A 615 21.21 4.09 5.96
N SER A 616 22.44 4.56 5.71
CA SER A 616 22.99 4.76 4.36
C SER A 616 24.02 3.68 3.98
N TYR A 617 24.02 2.55 4.68
CA TYR A 617 24.99 1.47 4.52
C TYR A 617 24.39 0.14 4.98
N CYS A 618 24.87 -0.97 4.44
CA CYS A 618 24.48 -2.28 4.92
C CYS A 618 25.21 -2.63 6.22
N PHE A 619 24.47 -3.20 7.18
CA PHE A 619 25.01 -3.59 8.47
C PHE A 619 24.30 -4.82 9.05
N ASN A 620 24.45 -5.09 10.35
CA ASN A 620 23.66 -6.14 10.99
C ASN A 620 22.22 -5.66 11.22
N VAL A 621 21.23 -6.41 10.72
CA VAL A 621 19.80 -6.10 10.86
C VAL A 621 19.35 -6.36 12.30
N SER A 622 18.73 -5.36 12.94
CA SER A 622 18.36 -5.40 14.36
C SER A 622 17.21 -6.36 14.72
N GLY A 623 16.45 -6.83 13.71
CA GLY A 623 15.21 -7.59 13.90
C GLY A 623 15.37 -8.99 14.50
N THR A 624 16.48 -9.69 14.26
CA THR A 624 16.62 -11.12 14.64
C THR A 624 17.33 -11.34 15.98
N SER A 625 18.01 -10.34 16.53
CA SER A 625 18.44 -10.30 17.95
C SER A 625 19.20 -9.01 18.28
N LYS A 626 18.50 -8.01 18.83
CA LYS A 626 19.11 -6.78 19.36
C LYS A 626 20.36 -7.05 20.22
N GLY A 627 20.32 -8.13 21.01
CA GLY A 627 21.43 -8.57 21.86
C GLY A 627 22.69 -9.02 21.11
N VAL A 628 22.58 -9.57 19.90
CA VAL A 628 23.75 -10.07 19.16
C VAL A 628 24.57 -8.93 18.57
N VAL A 629 23.94 -7.92 17.98
CA VAL A 629 24.68 -6.77 17.42
C VAL A 629 25.39 -6.00 18.53
N PHE A 630 24.69 -5.75 19.65
CA PHE A 630 25.30 -5.13 20.82
C PHE A 630 26.41 -5.99 21.42
N GLY A 631 26.19 -7.30 21.59
CA GLY A 631 27.18 -8.19 22.19
C GLY A 631 28.42 -8.46 21.33
N THR A 632 28.30 -8.42 20.00
CA THR A 632 29.39 -8.80 19.09
C THR A 632 30.18 -7.62 18.55
N LEU A 633 29.59 -6.44 18.39
CA LEU A 633 30.32 -5.25 17.94
C LEU A 633 30.45 -4.21 19.07
N TYR A 634 29.33 -3.67 19.54
CA TYR A 634 29.35 -2.49 20.39
C TYR A 634 29.94 -2.78 21.78
N GLY A 635 29.66 -3.95 22.35
CA GLY A 635 30.21 -4.39 23.63
C GLY A 635 31.74 -4.48 23.63
N PRO A 636 32.36 -5.25 22.72
CA PRO A 636 33.81 -5.32 22.62
C PRO A 636 34.46 -3.96 22.32
N VAL A 637 33.88 -3.15 21.42
CA VAL A 637 34.40 -1.79 21.15
C VAL A 637 34.30 -0.92 22.41
N ALA A 638 33.22 -1.00 23.19
CA ALA A 638 33.08 -0.25 24.43
C ALA A 638 34.14 -0.67 25.47
N VAL A 639 34.37 -1.97 25.64
CA VAL A 639 35.42 -2.50 26.54
C VAL A 639 36.80 -2.02 26.11
N ILE A 640 37.14 -2.14 24.82
CA ILE A 640 38.40 -1.67 24.25
C ILE A 640 38.55 -0.16 24.48
N SER A 641 37.48 0.61 24.28
CA SER A 641 37.45 2.06 24.49
C SER A 641 37.70 2.44 25.95
N LEU A 642 37.10 1.74 26.90
CA LEU A 642 37.30 1.96 28.33
C LEU A 642 38.74 1.64 28.77
N ILE A 643 39.33 0.56 28.26
CA ILE A 643 40.73 0.19 28.55
C ILE A 643 41.67 1.25 27.98
N GLY A 644 41.44 1.70 26.74
CA GLY A 644 42.26 2.76 26.14
C GLY A 644 42.12 4.09 26.87
N LEU A 645 40.90 4.46 27.29
CA LEU A 645 40.67 5.64 28.12
C LEU A 645 41.46 5.56 29.43
N TYR A 646 41.48 4.42 30.10
CA TYR A 646 42.30 4.22 31.30
C TYR A 646 43.78 4.49 31.04
N PHE A 647 44.35 3.95 29.96
CA PHE A 647 45.75 4.21 29.59
C PHE A 647 46.02 5.69 29.35
N MET A 648 45.08 6.39 28.72
CA MET A 648 45.22 7.81 28.42
C MET A 648 45.10 8.70 29.65
N LEU A 649 44.20 8.38 30.58
CA LEU A 649 44.14 9.07 31.89
C LEU A 649 45.46 8.91 32.66
N ALA A 650 46.07 7.72 32.60
CA ALA A 650 47.38 7.48 33.20
C ALA A 650 48.51 8.27 32.50
N VAL A 651 48.47 8.40 31.17
CA VAL A 651 49.40 9.25 30.39
C VAL A 651 49.27 10.71 30.80
N VAL A 652 48.05 11.25 30.83
CA VAL A 652 47.81 12.65 31.23
C VAL A 652 48.31 12.89 32.64
N THR A 653 48.00 11.98 33.58
CA THR A 653 48.46 12.09 34.97
C THR A 653 49.98 12.08 35.06
N ALA A 654 50.66 11.22 34.30
CA ALA A 654 52.12 11.19 34.25
C ALA A 654 52.73 12.46 33.65
N ILE A 655 52.14 13.00 32.58
CA ILE A 655 52.56 14.25 31.97
C ILE A 655 52.39 15.41 32.96
N VAL A 656 51.22 15.56 33.59
CA VAL A 656 50.96 16.62 34.58
C VAL A 656 51.97 16.55 35.73
N ARG A 657 52.25 15.35 36.25
CA ARG A 657 53.28 15.15 37.28
C ARG A 657 54.68 15.52 36.77
N SER A 658 55.04 15.16 35.55
CA SER A 658 56.35 15.49 34.95
C SER A 658 56.53 17.01 34.78
N VAL A 659 55.48 17.69 34.28
CA VAL A 659 55.42 19.15 34.14
C VAL A 659 55.64 19.84 35.49
N SER A 660 54.99 19.35 36.55
CA SER A 660 55.13 19.93 37.90
C SER A 660 56.53 19.77 38.50
N ARG A 661 57.30 18.76 38.09
CA ARG A 661 58.57 18.40 38.74
C ARG A 661 59.82 18.98 38.06
N GLN A 662 59.83 19.17 36.75
CA GLN A 662 61.10 19.35 36.02
C GLN A 662 61.32 20.70 35.33
N GLY A 663 60.38 21.65 35.34
CA GLY A 663 60.56 22.97 34.69
C GLY A 663 60.77 22.95 33.16
N GLY A 664 61.08 21.79 32.55
CA GLY A 664 61.25 21.54 31.12
C GLY A 664 60.01 20.98 30.42
N ALA A 665 58.83 21.29 30.95
CA ALA A 665 57.51 20.78 30.54
C ALA A 665 57.23 20.85 29.03
N ALA A 666 57.62 21.96 28.38
CA ALA A 666 57.24 22.25 27.00
C ALA A 666 57.79 21.25 25.98
N LYS A 667 59.03 20.76 26.18
CA LYS A 667 59.68 19.85 25.22
C LYS A 667 59.07 18.44 25.24
N ASN A 668 58.71 17.95 26.42
CA ASN A 668 58.08 16.64 26.58
C ASN A 668 56.62 16.67 26.08
N LEU A 669 55.89 17.77 26.32
CA LEU A 669 54.51 17.93 25.85
C LEU A 669 54.41 17.90 24.32
N ALA A 670 55.38 18.49 23.61
CA ALA A 670 55.40 18.54 22.16
C ALA A 670 55.42 17.14 21.51
N MET A 671 56.07 16.17 22.14
CA MET A 671 56.18 14.80 21.62
C MET A 671 54.87 14.00 21.77
N PHE A 672 54.11 14.27 22.84
CA PHE A 672 52.86 13.55 23.13
C PHE A 672 51.59 14.26 22.65
N LYS A 673 51.69 15.52 22.22
CA LYS A 673 50.55 16.34 21.78
C LYS A 673 49.73 15.66 20.68
N THR A 674 50.37 15.17 19.62
CA THR A 674 49.65 14.60 18.47
C THR A 674 48.95 13.28 18.79
N PRO A 675 49.62 12.26 19.40
CA PRO A 675 48.94 11.04 19.85
C PRO A 675 47.83 11.31 20.86
N PHE A 676 48.04 12.25 21.78
CA PHE A 676 47.02 12.63 22.76
C PHE A 676 45.78 13.23 22.09
N LEU A 677 45.98 14.21 21.20
CA LEU A 677 44.88 14.84 20.47
C LEU A 677 44.09 13.82 19.66
N PHE A 678 44.79 12.95 18.91
CA PHE A 678 44.15 11.90 18.14
C PHE A 678 43.27 11.00 19.00
N VAL A 679 43.82 10.51 20.12
CA VAL A 679 43.10 9.60 21.00
C VAL A 679 41.86 10.27 21.62
N CYS A 680 41.98 11.52 22.06
CA CYS A 680 40.84 12.28 22.57
C CYS A 680 39.76 12.53 21.49
N THR A 681 40.14 12.93 20.28
CA THR A 681 39.17 13.16 19.19
C THR A 681 38.46 11.87 18.77
N PHE A 682 39.19 10.77 18.74
CA PHE A 682 38.64 9.47 18.38
C PHE A 682 37.72 8.91 19.48
N LEU A 683 38.05 9.15 20.75
CA LEU A 683 37.15 8.82 21.87
C LEU A 683 35.84 9.60 21.78
N ILE A 684 35.89 10.90 21.50
CA ILE A 684 34.66 11.72 21.33
C ILE A 684 33.80 11.14 20.20
N MET A 685 34.41 10.78 19.07
CA MET A 685 33.71 10.16 17.95
C MET A 685 33.01 8.86 18.37
N TRP A 686 33.67 7.98 19.12
CA TRP A 686 33.03 6.76 19.64
C TRP A 686 31.93 7.06 20.63
N CYS A 687 32.13 8.00 21.57
CA CYS A 687 31.09 8.43 22.50
C CYS A 687 29.86 8.93 21.75
N VAL A 688 30.03 9.68 20.66
CA VAL A 688 28.94 10.12 19.79
C VAL A 688 28.26 8.91 19.14
N ILE A 689 28.99 7.99 18.51
CA ILE A 689 28.41 6.79 17.89
C ILE A 689 27.62 5.95 18.91
N PHE A 690 28.18 5.72 20.11
CA PHE A 690 27.52 4.97 21.17
C PHE A 690 26.29 5.67 21.70
N ALA A 691 26.37 6.97 22.00
CA ALA A 691 25.25 7.73 22.50
C ALA A 691 24.10 7.76 21.47
N LEU A 692 24.42 7.95 20.19
CA LEU A 692 23.43 7.99 19.13
C LEU A 692 22.82 6.61 18.83
N LYS A 693 23.59 5.52 18.86
CA LYS A 693 23.04 4.17 18.70
C LYS A 693 22.21 3.74 19.92
N PHE A 694 22.65 4.10 21.13
CA PHE A 694 21.85 3.88 22.35
C PHE A 694 20.55 4.69 22.32
N TYR A 695 20.59 5.94 21.86
CA TYR A 695 19.41 6.75 21.63
C TYR A 695 18.45 6.10 20.63
N ALA A 696 18.96 5.67 19.47
CA ALA A 696 18.17 4.97 18.47
C ALA A 696 17.50 3.72 19.05
N GLU A 697 18.25 2.89 19.78
CA GLU A 697 17.75 1.64 20.35
C GLU A 697 16.69 1.86 21.44
N THR A 698 16.92 2.83 22.33
CA THR A 698 15.98 3.16 23.42
C THR A 698 14.67 3.75 22.91
N HIS A 699 14.66 4.35 21.73
CA HIS A 699 13.48 4.96 21.12
C HIS A 699 12.89 4.13 19.98
N THR A 700 13.43 2.94 19.68
CA THR A 700 12.94 2.08 18.58
C THR A 700 11.45 1.79 18.68
N GLU A 701 10.94 1.45 19.87
CA GLU A 701 9.52 1.13 20.04
C GLU A 701 8.64 2.38 19.91
N THR A 702 9.11 3.54 20.38
CA THR A 702 8.46 4.83 20.17
C THR A 702 8.39 5.20 18.69
N PHE A 703 9.48 5.00 17.94
CA PHE A 703 9.52 5.24 16.49
C PHE A 703 8.59 4.29 15.73
N LYS A 704 8.54 3.02 16.12
CA LYS A 704 7.60 2.05 15.53
C LYS A 704 6.14 2.44 15.79
N ALA A 705 5.81 2.81 17.02
CA ALA A 705 4.46 3.25 17.37
C ALA A 705 4.05 4.50 16.55
N ALA A 706 4.91 5.51 16.52
CA ALA A 706 4.69 6.72 15.73
C ALA A 706 4.60 6.45 14.22
N PHE A 707 5.37 5.49 13.72
CA PHE A 707 5.29 5.06 12.33
C PHE A 707 3.94 4.39 12.02
N LEU A 708 3.46 3.51 12.90
CA LEU A 708 2.16 2.86 12.74
C LEU A 708 1.00 3.86 12.81
N GLU A 709 1.07 4.84 13.72
CA GLU A 709 0.10 5.94 13.80
C GLU A 709 0.10 6.79 12.52
N TRP A 710 1.28 7.13 12.01
CA TRP A 710 1.42 7.85 10.75
C TRP A 710 0.87 7.03 9.57
N ALA A 711 1.22 5.76 9.45
CA ALA A 711 0.71 4.87 8.41
C ALA A 711 -0.83 4.79 8.46
N ALA A 712 -1.41 4.61 9.65
CA ALA A 712 -2.86 4.62 9.83
C ALA A 712 -3.49 5.95 9.38
N CYS A 713 -2.86 7.09 9.69
CA CYS A 713 -3.29 8.39 9.17
C CYS A 713 -3.26 8.44 7.64
N VAL A 714 -2.15 8.03 7.02
CA VAL A 714 -1.96 8.01 5.57
C VAL A 714 -3.06 7.20 4.90
N PHE A 715 -3.24 5.94 5.29
CA PHE A 715 -4.28 5.08 4.71
C PHE A 715 -5.70 5.58 4.99
N SER A 716 -5.94 6.26 6.12
CA SER A 716 -7.27 6.81 6.41
C SER A 716 -7.66 8.02 5.56
N ASN A 717 -6.68 8.71 4.95
CA ASN A 717 -6.83 9.92 4.14
C ASN A 717 -6.47 9.72 2.66
N TYR A 718 -5.95 8.54 2.27
CA TYR A 718 -5.61 8.23 0.88
C TYR A 718 -6.86 7.99 0.03
N LYS A 719 -6.91 8.61 -1.15
CA LYS A 719 -8.06 8.54 -2.07
C LYS A 719 -7.72 8.00 -3.47
N GLY A 720 -6.49 7.55 -3.70
CA GLY A 720 -6.03 7.00 -5.00
C GLY A 720 -5.72 8.04 -6.07
N GLU A 721 -6.62 8.98 -6.38
CA GLU A 721 -6.42 9.90 -7.51
C GLU A 721 -5.42 11.04 -7.24
N ASP A 722 -5.26 11.43 -5.97
CA ASP A 722 -4.36 12.51 -5.55
C ASP A 722 -3.37 11.95 -4.52
N ASN A 723 -2.26 11.42 -5.04
CA ASN A 723 -1.24 10.71 -4.27
C ASN A 723 -0.66 11.52 -3.11
N ASP A 724 -0.81 12.84 -3.11
CA ASP A 724 -0.20 13.71 -2.10
C ASP A 724 -1.23 14.37 -1.16
N ALA A 725 -2.54 14.14 -1.33
CA ALA A 725 -3.57 14.78 -0.51
C ALA A 725 -3.41 14.49 1.00
N TYR A 726 -2.93 13.29 1.36
CA TYR A 726 -2.69 12.91 2.75
C TYR A 726 -1.48 13.65 3.35
N ILE A 727 -0.52 14.14 2.54
CA ILE A 727 0.69 14.81 3.03
C ILE A 727 0.31 16.10 3.77
N GLY A 728 -0.73 16.81 3.34
CA GLY A 728 -1.23 18.00 4.02
C GLY A 728 -1.83 17.72 5.41
N VAL A 729 -2.26 16.49 5.68
CA VAL A 729 -2.91 16.09 6.95
C VAL A 729 -1.94 15.33 7.84
N CYS A 730 -1.27 14.32 7.30
CA CYS A 730 -0.42 13.39 8.03
C CYS A 730 1.06 13.76 8.01
N GLY A 731 1.47 14.65 7.11
CA GLY A 731 2.87 14.94 6.82
C GLY A 731 3.53 13.89 5.93
N PRO A 732 4.69 14.21 5.32
CA PRO A 732 5.38 13.33 4.37
C PRO A 732 6.10 12.14 5.04
N ALA A 733 6.19 12.13 6.37
CA ALA A 733 6.79 11.06 7.16
C ALA A 733 6.33 11.16 8.62
N ALA A 734 6.58 10.10 9.40
CA ALA A 734 6.19 10.05 10.81
C ALA A 734 6.81 11.23 11.61
N PRO A 735 6.01 11.94 12.45
CA PRO A 735 6.49 13.13 13.17
C PRO A 735 7.56 12.77 14.21
N THR A 736 7.41 11.61 14.86
CA THR A 736 8.37 11.10 15.84
C THR A 736 9.21 10.01 15.19
N ARG A 737 10.44 10.37 14.84
CA ARG A 737 11.42 9.50 14.16
C ARG A 737 12.84 9.91 14.54
N MET A 738 13.84 9.16 14.06
CA MET A 738 15.24 9.53 14.25
C MET A 738 15.50 10.91 13.62
N PRO A 739 16.01 11.90 14.37
CA PRO A 739 16.31 13.22 13.81
C PRO A 739 17.36 13.11 12.70
N LEU A 740 17.17 13.82 11.58
CA LEU A 740 18.14 13.85 10.48
C LEU A 740 19.56 14.23 10.97
N ALA A 741 19.65 15.18 11.91
CA ALA A 741 20.92 15.59 12.50
C ALA A 741 21.67 14.44 13.20
N VAL A 742 20.94 13.52 13.85
CA VAL A 742 21.51 12.33 14.48
C VAL A 742 22.03 11.37 13.42
N ALA A 743 21.25 11.11 12.36
CA ALA A 743 21.67 10.25 11.26
C ALA A 743 22.92 10.82 10.54
N VAL A 744 22.95 12.12 10.26
CA VAL A 744 24.10 12.81 9.67
C VAL A 744 25.32 12.78 10.60
N ALA A 745 25.15 12.93 11.91
CA ALA A 745 26.26 12.83 12.86
C ALA A 745 26.89 11.43 12.89
N ILE A 746 26.08 10.37 12.74
CA ILE A 746 26.58 8.99 12.58
C ILE A 746 27.39 8.88 11.28
N ILE A 747 26.87 9.41 10.16
CA ILE A 747 27.57 9.41 8.87
C ILE A 747 28.90 10.16 8.98
N ILE A 748 28.93 11.35 9.58
CA ILE A 748 30.17 12.12 9.79
C ILE A 748 31.17 11.32 10.64
N SER A 749 30.71 10.62 11.68
CA SER A 749 31.58 9.85 12.57
C SER A 749 32.15 8.59 11.89
N LEU A 750 31.36 7.92 11.05
CA LEU A 750 31.80 6.72 10.33
C LEU A 750 32.69 7.05 9.13
N TYR A 751 32.31 8.04 8.33
CA TYR A 751 32.99 8.40 7.09
C TYR A 751 34.16 9.37 7.32
N GLY A 752 34.15 10.15 8.40
CA GLY A 752 35.15 11.18 8.71
C GLY A 752 36.42 10.67 9.40
N GLN A 753 36.57 9.37 9.62
CA GLN A 753 37.70 8.80 10.38
C GLN A 753 39.06 9.15 9.76
N VAL A 754 39.17 9.07 8.43
CA VAL A 754 40.41 9.42 7.72
C VAL A 754 40.71 10.91 7.81
N ILE A 755 39.68 11.76 7.78
CA ILE A 755 39.83 13.22 7.95
C ILE A 755 40.41 13.53 9.33
N LEU A 756 39.93 12.85 10.38
CA LEU A 756 40.47 13.00 11.73
C LEU A 756 41.94 12.53 11.80
N ILE A 757 42.27 11.38 11.22
CA ILE A 757 43.64 10.85 11.17
C ILE A 757 44.57 11.80 10.41
N PHE A 758 44.12 12.31 9.26
CA PHE A 758 44.88 13.27 8.45
C PHE A 758 45.06 14.60 9.19
N THR A 759 44.03 15.10 9.85
CA THR A 759 44.12 16.33 10.66
C THR A 759 45.12 16.14 11.79
N ALA A 760 45.08 15.00 12.49
CA ALA A 760 46.00 14.69 13.57
C ALA A 760 47.43 14.47 13.07
N TYR A 761 47.68 13.57 12.12
CA TYR A 761 49.03 13.13 11.73
C TYR A 761 49.57 13.78 10.46
N GLY A 762 48.69 14.07 9.50
CA GLY A 762 49.04 14.69 8.23
C GLY A 762 49.39 16.16 8.41
N ILE A 763 48.46 16.95 8.93
CA ILE A 763 48.58 18.42 9.02
C ILE A 763 49.49 18.85 10.17
N THR A 764 49.34 18.30 11.38
CA THR A 764 50.11 18.81 12.54
C THR A 764 51.61 18.57 12.43
N ASN A 765 52.03 17.60 11.61
CA ASN A 765 53.43 17.25 11.44
C ASN A 765 54.04 18.01 10.26
N LYS A 766 54.58 19.22 10.53
CA LYS A 766 55.23 20.10 9.54
C LYS A 766 56.29 19.39 8.68
N GLU A 767 56.94 18.37 9.23
CA GLU A 767 57.93 17.57 8.51
C GLU A 767 57.36 16.86 7.29
N ASN A 768 56.06 16.52 7.27
CA ASN A 768 55.43 15.93 6.09
C ASN A 768 55.52 16.87 4.88
N PHE A 769 55.26 18.16 5.08
CA PHE A 769 55.38 19.17 4.02
C PHE A 769 56.82 19.32 3.53
N THR A 770 57.79 19.28 4.44
CA THR A 770 59.22 19.32 4.07
C THR A 770 59.60 18.10 3.24
N LEU A 771 59.22 16.90 3.67
CA LEU A 771 59.53 15.65 2.95
C LEU A 771 58.93 15.62 1.55
N TRP A 772 57.66 16.03 1.40
CA TRP A 772 57.03 16.10 0.09
C TRP A 772 57.59 17.23 -0.78
N GLY A 773 57.91 18.39 -0.20
CA GLY A 773 58.54 19.49 -0.93
C GLY A 773 59.98 19.19 -1.38
N GLU A 774 60.70 18.36 -0.62
CA GLU A 774 61.98 17.78 -1.05
C GLU A 774 61.77 16.73 -2.14
N TYR A 775 60.79 15.83 -1.99
CA TYR A 775 60.49 14.78 -2.97
C TYR A 775 60.09 15.32 -4.35
N PHE A 776 59.28 16.38 -4.39
CA PHE A 776 58.87 17.05 -5.63
C PHE A 776 59.85 18.15 -6.09
N GLY A 777 60.95 18.39 -5.37
CA GLY A 777 61.95 19.40 -5.73
C GLY A 777 61.51 20.85 -5.54
N CYS A 778 60.32 21.12 -5.00
CA CYS A 778 59.78 22.48 -4.79
C CYS A 778 60.59 23.30 -3.78
N ILE A 779 61.30 22.66 -2.85
CA ILE A 779 62.10 23.32 -1.80
C ILE A 779 63.57 23.54 -2.25
N GLY A 780 63.95 23.02 -3.42
CA GLY A 780 65.35 22.99 -3.91
C GLY A 780 66.03 24.35 -4.05
N ALA A 781 65.29 25.44 -4.29
CA ALA A 781 65.89 26.77 -4.49
C ALA A 781 66.03 27.60 -3.20
N ALA A 782 65.16 27.40 -2.20
CA ALA A 782 65.17 28.20 -0.97
C ALA A 782 66.05 27.62 0.14
N SER A 783 66.07 26.28 0.29
CA SER A 783 66.83 25.63 1.38
C SER A 783 68.33 25.59 1.11
N ALA A 784 68.74 25.49 -0.16
CA ALA A 784 70.15 25.59 -0.55
C ALA A 784 70.79 26.94 -0.17
N LYS A 785 70.00 28.03 -0.14
CA LYS A 785 70.46 29.37 0.21
C LYS A 785 70.60 29.58 1.74
N VAL A 786 69.81 28.87 2.55
CA VAL A 786 69.93 28.94 4.03
C VAL A 786 71.05 28.04 4.52
N ALA A 787 71.23 26.85 3.94
CA ALA A 787 72.35 25.96 4.27
C ALA A 787 73.73 26.59 3.92
N SER A 788 73.83 27.37 2.84
CA SER A 788 75.06 28.10 2.53
C SER A 788 75.32 29.26 3.51
N SER A 789 74.27 29.92 4.04
CA SER A 789 74.44 31.01 5.01
C SER A 789 74.87 30.55 6.41
N HIS A 790 74.44 29.36 6.86
CA HIS A 790 74.88 28.79 8.15
C HIS A 790 76.30 28.20 8.10
N SER A 791 76.75 27.74 6.93
CA SER A 791 78.15 27.35 6.69
C SER A 791 79.11 28.53 6.88
N VAL A 792 78.74 29.72 6.41
CA VAL A 792 79.56 30.94 6.57
C VAL A 792 79.56 31.44 8.02
N ALA A 793 78.44 31.33 8.76
CA ALA A 793 78.39 31.75 10.16
C ALA A 793 79.16 30.82 11.13
N SER A 794 79.33 29.54 10.79
CA SER A 794 80.14 28.61 11.59
C SER A 794 81.65 28.73 11.33
N ALA A 795 82.07 29.33 10.20
CA ALA A 795 83.47 29.57 9.89
C ALA A 795 84.06 30.78 10.65
N ASN A 796 83.22 31.68 11.17
CA ASN A 796 83.64 32.88 11.91
C ASN A 796 83.64 32.71 13.45
N LYS A 797 83.64 31.47 13.94
CA LYS A 797 83.66 31.14 15.38
C LYS A 797 84.83 30.24 15.79
N LYS A 798 85.93 30.29 15.04
CA LYS A 798 87.23 29.76 15.47
C LYS A 798 88.20 30.90 15.69
#